data_AF-A0A2D7HQD4-F1
#
_entry.id   AF-A0A2D7HQD4-F1
#
_cell.length_a   1.000
_cell.length_b   1.000
_cell.length_c   1.000
_cell.angle_alpha   90.00
_cell.angle_beta   90.00
_cell.angle_gamma   90.00
#
_symmetry.space_group_name_H-M   'P 1'
#
loop_
_entity.id
_entity.type
_entity.pdbx_description
1 polymer ?
#
loop_
_entity_poly.entity_id
_entity_poly.type
_entity_poly.pdbx_seq_one_letter_code
_entity_poly.pdbx_strand_id
1 'polypeptide(L)'
;MVNLKNKNIFNHFEFYRSNKSIKNIINFFGERLIDLYMHFPNSINNNNLIPKLNLNDENTFITVDIEVLNYENRFNKRSPFKVLCKDTHNQLINILYFYMNVYQVKNILSLNEKYRISGKLNIKNRNFQMIHPTNIFKEQDKNNFDYFEPKYDLARKSINQKILRRFIKNNFNLLSSFSFPNEWIDKKFKLKNWKSFKETLKEVHFPQNIEEVKRLEQNRKRLAFDELLSSYLTFYELRDEFNCRRTKNKIISSELSKSIIKKLPFKLTNDQEKSFIEIKKDLLSNKKMYRLIQGDVGSGKTIVALLVIADLFASGFQSVLMVPTEILAKQHFNYFKSLLINYQIKVELLTSKTSQKDKKRIYEDISNNKTHVLIGTHSVYNSSVKFKNLGLIVIDEQHKFGVKQRINLLEKSVDSNTLIMSATPIPRSLSFAFYGEISVSNIKSKPKGRKNVVTSIISDNKIKDLIDGIKRKIKKNEQVFWILPTIGSIVDEKENLVTRFEYLKKIFKEQVNTLHGKLNKDEIEERMNDFRKKKIMILVATTVVEVGINIPDATLMIIEQAERFGLSQLHQLRGRINRGNLDANCVLIHSRNLSETSKQRLLILKNNNDGFDIAEKDLHLRGAGDFFGTNQSGIPSWKFFRPYIDHNLIELVKRNAEILVKNKAENKEKIIFLKKVFYKERDFKNFFSV
;
A
#
# COMPACT_ATOMS: atom_id res chain seq x y z
N MET A 1 34.28 -7.53 -36.36
CA MET A 1 34.36 -7.04 -34.96
C MET A 1 33.43 -5.85 -34.76
N VAL A 2 32.11 -6.10 -34.68
CA VAL A 2 31.10 -5.04 -34.54
C VAL A 2 30.95 -4.69 -33.05
N ASN A 3 31.45 -3.52 -32.67
CA ASN A 3 31.16 -2.70 -31.49
C ASN A 3 30.44 -3.39 -30.31
N LEU A 4 31.22 -3.98 -29.40
CA LEU A 4 30.80 -4.39 -28.05
C LEU A 4 30.67 -3.21 -27.06
N LYS A 5 30.96 -1.96 -27.46
CA LYS A 5 31.09 -0.80 -26.55
C LYS A 5 29.78 -0.21 -26.01
N ASN A 6 28.60 -0.59 -26.52
CA ASN A 6 27.29 -0.06 -26.05
C ASN A 6 26.37 -1.12 -25.42
N LYS A 7 26.91 -2.19 -24.81
CA LYS A 7 26.09 -3.18 -24.09
C LYS A 7 26.27 -3.02 -22.58
N ASN A 8 25.33 -2.35 -21.93
CA ASN A 8 25.27 -2.22 -20.48
C ASN A 8 23.93 -2.76 -19.97
N ILE A 9 23.91 -3.36 -18.77
CA ILE A 9 22.70 -3.89 -18.10
C ILE A 9 21.60 -2.83 -17.89
N PHE A 10 21.94 -1.55 -18.06
CA PHE A 10 21.00 -0.43 -17.94
C PHE A 10 20.35 0.04 -19.26
N ASN A 11 20.91 -0.27 -20.44
CA ASN A 11 20.46 0.33 -21.73
C ASN A 11 20.17 -0.71 -22.85
N HIS A 12 20.16 -2.01 -22.54
CA HIS A 12 20.29 -3.04 -23.58
C HIS A 12 19.07 -3.22 -24.52
N PHE A 13 17.89 -2.68 -24.19
CA PHE A 13 16.67 -3.03 -24.91
C PHE A 13 16.43 -2.28 -26.24
N GLU A 14 17.17 -1.21 -26.55
CA GLU A 14 16.98 -0.44 -27.79
C GLU A 14 17.17 -1.29 -29.06
N PHE A 15 18.01 -2.33 -28.99
CA PHE A 15 18.37 -3.19 -30.12
C PHE A 15 17.33 -4.27 -30.49
N TYR A 16 16.32 -4.53 -29.63
CA TYR A 16 15.36 -5.63 -29.83
C TYR A 16 13.93 -5.19 -30.20
N ARG A 17 13.73 -3.91 -30.56
CA ARG A 17 12.41 -3.30 -30.81
C ARG A 17 11.61 -3.89 -31.98
N SER A 18 12.21 -4.70 -32.86
CA SER A 18 11.57 -5.24 -34.06
C SER A 18 10.60 -6.41 -33.80
N ASN A 19 10.65 -7.08 -32.66
CA ASN A 19 9.78 -8.22 -32.35
C ASN A 19 8.60 -7.81 -31.44
N LYS A 20 7.36 -8.04 -31.88
CA LYS A 20 6.12 -7.69 -31.15
C LYS A 20 6.07 -8.28 -29.74
N SER A 21 6.56 -9.51 -29.54
CA SER A 21 6.60 -10.14 -28.21
C SER A 21 7.63 -9.47 -27.29
N ILE A 22 8.74 -9.00 -27.83
CA ILE A 22 9.77 -8.26 -27.07
C ILE A 22 9.28 -6.86 -26.75
N LYS A 23 8.53 -6.21 -27.65
CA LYS A 23 7.88 -4.92 -27.38
C LYS A 23 6.96 -4.97 -26.15
N ASN A 24 6.19 -6.05 -25.98
CA ASN A 24 5.37 -6.24 -24.77
C ASN A 24 6.21 -6.38 -23.49
N ILE A 25 7.35 -7.07 -23.56
CA ILE A 25 8.29 -7.20 -22.44
C ILE A 25 8.87 -5.82 -22.09
N ILE A 26 9.35 -5.06 -23.08
CA ILE A 26 9.90 -3.71 -22.89
C ILE A 26 8.87 -2.76 -22.32
N ASN A 27 7.65 -2.75 -22.87
CA ASN A 27 6.57 -1.88 -22.38
C ASN A 27 6.25 -2.14 -20.91
N PHE A 28 6.39 -3.39 -20.44
CA PHE A 28 6.06 -3.76 -19.07
C PHE A 28 7.23 -3.54 -18.10
N PHE A 29 8.43 -4.03 -18.40
CA PHE A 29 9.58 -3.97 -17.48
C PHE A 29 10.38 -2.67 -17.61
N GLY A 30 10.30 -2.00 -18.76
CA GLY A 30 11.10 -0.85 -19.14
C GLY A 30 12.30 -1.23 -20.01
N GLU A 31 13.14 -0.24 -20.29
CA GLU A 31 14.27 -0.35 -21.23
C GLU A 31 15.59 -0.81 -20.57
N ARG A 32 15.56 -1.16 -19.28
CA ARG A 32 16.75 -1.60 -18.53
C ARG A 32 16.74 -3.12 -18.35
N LEU A 33 17.75 -3.80 -18.87
CA LEU A 33 17.87 -5.27 -18.78
C LEU A 33 17.88 -5.77 -17.33
N ILE A 34 18.47 -5.02 -16.41
CA ILE A 34 18.42 -5.34 -14.99
C ILE A 34 16.98 -5.44 -14.44
N ASP A 35 16.02 -4.67 -14.95
CA ASP A 35 14.62 -4.72 -14.46
C ASP A 35 13.94 -6.08 -14.69
N LEU A 36 14.39 -6.86 -15.69
CA LEU A 36 13.94 -8.24 -15.88
C LEU A 36 14.45 -9.16 -14.78
N TYR A 37 15.73 -9.04 -14.42
CA TYR A 37 16.34 -9.81 -13.33
C TYR A 37 15.85 -9.33 -11.96
N MET A 38 15.29 -8.13 -11.87
CA MET A 38 14.59 -7.69 -10.66
C MET A 38 13.15 -8.21 -10.57
N HIS A 39 12.66 -9.00 -11.54
CA HIS A 39 11.33 -9.59 -11.47
C HIS A 39 11.38 -10.97 -10.82
N PHE A 40 11.03 -11.05 -9.54
CA PHE A 40 11.12 -12.29 -8.77
C PHE A 40 10.09 -13.34 -9.22
N PRO A 41 10.47 -14.62 -9.37
CA PRO A 41 9.54 -15.71 -9.67
C PRO A 41 8.67 -16.05 -8.45
N ASN A 42 7.39 -16.37 -8.69
CA ASN A 42 6.44 -16.75 -7.63
C ASN A 42 6.67 -18.18 -7.14
N SER A 43 7.08 -19.08 -8.03
CA SER A 43 7.36 -20.48 -7.72
C SER A 43 8.37 -21.07 -8.70
N ILE A 44 8.95 -22.21 -8.34
CA ILE A 44 9.78 -23.01 -9.24
C ILE A 44 9.09 -24.36 -9.42
N ASN A 45 8.85 -24.72 -10.67
CA ASN A 45 8.45 -26.05 -11.03
C ASN A 45 9.68 -26.96 -11.03
N ASN A 46 9.62 -28.08 -10.31
CA ASN A 46 10.60 -29.14 -10.45
C ASN A 46 10.15 -30.07 -11.59
N ASN A 47 10.84 -30.00 -12.72
CA ASN A 47 10.62 -30.88 -13.85
C ASN A 47 11.45 -32.14 -13.64
N ASN A 48 10.86 -33.13 -12.95
CA ASN A 48 11.49 -34.42 -12.68
C ASN A 48 11.75 -35.16 -14.00
N LEU A 49 13.01 -35.23 -14.42
CA LEU A 49 13.44 -36.11 -15.49
C LEU A 49 13.59 -37.51 -14.92
N ILE A 50 12.74 -38.43 -15.35
CA ILE A 50 12.83 -39.84 -14.96
C ILE A 50 13.57 -40.62 -16.05
N PRO A 51 14.45 -41.57 -15.66
CA PRO A 51 15.17 -42.39 -16.64
C PRO A 51 14.26 -43.44 -17.29
N LYS A 52 13.17 -43.84 -16.63
CA LYS A 52 12.28 -44.94 -17.04
C LYS A 52 10.84 -44.65 -16.61
N LEU A 53 9.86 -45.06 -17.43
CA LEU A 53 8.45 -45.01 -17.06
C LEU A 53 8.09 -46.07 -16.00
N ASN A 54 7.51 -45.62 -14.89
CA ASN A 54 7.05 -46.51 -13.82
C ASN A 54 5.53 -46.43 -13.64
N LEU A 55 4.91 -47.57 -13.30
CA LEU A 55 3.48 -47.63 -12.97
C LEU A 55 3.14 -46.77 -11.75
N ASN A 56 4.09 -46.61 -10.83
CA ASN A 56 3.92 -45.81 -9.61
C ASN A 56 3.82 -44.29 -9.88
N ASP A 57 4.15 -43.84 -11.09
CA ASP A 57 4.12 -42.43 -11.48
C ASP A 57 2.74 -42.02 -12.05
N GLU A 58 1.70 -42.84 -11.88
CA GLU A 58 0.35 -42.52 -12.35
C GLU A 58 -0.16 -41.19 -11.77
N ASN A 59 -0.76 -40.36 -12.63
CA ASN A 59 -1.29 -39.05 -12.30
C ASN A 59 -0.24 -38.02 -11.84
N THR A 60 1.05 -38.31 -11.99
CA THR A 60 2.12 -37.36 -11.68
C THR A 60 2.59 -36.62 -12.94
N PHE A 61 3.21 -35.46 -12.76
CA PHE A 61 3.81 -34.69 -13.84
C PHE A 61 5.28 -35.11 -13.99
N ILE A 62 5.62 -35.73 -15.11
CA ILE A 62 6.95 -36.29 -15.37
C ILE A 62 7.57 -35.69 -16.62
N THR A 63 8.89 -35.80 -16.72
CA THR A 63 9.64 -35.57 -17.97
C THR A 63 10.38 -36.83 -18.35
N VAL A 64 10.30 -37.22 -19.63
CA VAL A 64 10.94 -38.43 -20.15
C VAL A 64 11.52 -38.16 -21.55
N ASP A 65 12.62 -38.83 -21.87
CA ASP A 65 13.19 -38.86 -23.22
C ASP A 65 12.51 -39.97 -24.03
N ILE A 66 11.98 -39.61 -25.20
CA ILE A 66 11.22 -40.50 -26.07
C ILE A 66 11.74 -40.47 -27.51
N GLU A 67 11.46 -41.54 -28.25
CA GLU A 67 11.65 -41.64 -29.70
C GLU A 67 10.29 -41.92 -30.36
N VAL A 68 9.97 -41.17 -31.41
CA VAL A 68 8.69 -41.28 -32.12
C VAL A 68 8.74 -42.46 -33.09
N LEU A 69 7.86 -43.45 -32.91
CA LEU A 69 7.84 -44.68 -33.73
C LEU A 69 6.82 -44.61 -34.86
N ASN A 70 5.58 -44.24 -34.55
CA ASN A 70 4.49 -44.28 -35.52
C ASN A 70 3.38 -43.27 -35.19
N TYR A 71 2.60 -42.92 -36.20
CA TYR A 71 1.35 -42.18 -36.05
C TYR A 71 0.15 -43.10 -36.25
N GLU A 72 -0.79 -43.06 -35.33
CA GLU A 72 -2.09 -43.70 -35.51
C GLU A 72 -3.11 -42.64 -35.92
N ASN A 73 -3.73 -42.88 -37.09
CA ASN A 73 -4.77 -42.00 -37.61
C ASN A 73 -6.01 -42.02 -36.71
N ARG A 74 -6.74 -40.90 -36.72
CA ARG A 74 -8.01 -40.76 -35.99
C ARG A 74 -9.06 -41.73 -36.55
N PHE A 75 -9.71 -42.49 -35.68
CA PHE A 75 -10.85 -43.33 -36.05
C PHE A 75 -12.12 -42.50 -36.37
N ASN A 76 -12.27 -41.32 -35.74
CA ASN A 76 -13.36 -40.38 -35.99
C ASN A 76 -12.98 -38.94 -35.57
N LYS A 77 -13.79 -37.93 -35.93
CA LYS A 77 -13.49 -36.49 -35.65
C LYS A 77 -13.29 -36.16 -34.16
N ARG A 78 -13.83 -36.97 -33.24
CA ARG A 78 -13.72 -36.78 -31.77
C ARG A 78 -12.56 -37.59 -31.16
N SER A 79 -12.00 -38.57 -31.87
CA SER A 79 -10.87 -39.36 -31.38
C SER A 79 -9.57 -38.54 -31.35
N PRO A 80 -8.71 -38.74 -30.34
CA PRO A 80 -7.41 -38.09 -30.30
C PRO A 80 -6.53 -38.60 -31.44
N PHE A 81 -5.67 -37.73 -31.95
CA PHE A 81 -4.55 -38.19 -32.77
C PHE A 81 -3.49 -38.78 -31.83
N LYS A 82 -3.04 -40.00 -32.12
CA LYS A 82 -2.18 -40.78 -31.24
C LYS A 82 -0.80 -40.94 -31.88
N VAL A 83 0.24 -40.56 -31.14
CA VAL A 83 1.64 -40.72 -31.52
C VAL A 83 2.24 -41.77 -30.62
N LEU A 84 2.62 -42.91 -31.20
CA LEU A 84 3.28 -43.99 -30.48
C LEU A 84 4.76 -43.69 -30.35
N CYS A 85 5.26 -43.66 -29.12
CA CYS A 85 6.65 -43.39 -28.81
C CYS A 85 7.21 -44.50 -27.91
N LYS A 86 8.53 -44.66 -27.87
CA LYS A 86 9.24 -45.49 -26.88
C LYS A 86 10.14 -44.61 -26.01
N ASP A 87 10.32 -44.99 -24.74
CA ASP A 87 11.32 -44.37 -23.87
C ASP A 87 12.74 -44.97 -24.10
N THR A 88 13.73 -44.51 -23.34
CA THR A 88 15.12 -45.00 -23.38
C THR A 88 15.27 -46.47 -22.97
N HIS A 89 14.27 -47.06 -22.34
CA HIS A 89 14.22 -48.47 -21.94
C HIS A 89 13.25 -49.30 -22.80
N ASN A 90 12.88 -48.82 -23.99
CA ASN A 90 11.97 -49.47 -24.94
C ASN A 90 10.54 -49.69 -24.41
N GLN A 91 10.09 -48.95 -23.38
CA GLN A 91 8.70 -48.96 -22.94
C GLN A 91 7.84 -48.05 -23.82
N LEU A 92 6.67 -48.53 -24.21
CA LEU A 92 5.76 -47.80 -25.10
C LEU A 92 4.94 -46.75 -24.34
N ILE A 93 4.86 -45.55 -24.90
CA ILE A 93 4.05 -44.44 -24.41
C ILE A 93 3.26 -43.80 -25.56
N ASN A 94 1.98 -43.56 -25.30
CA ASN A 94 1.06 -42.96 -26.26
C ASN A 94 0.89 -41.47 -25.98
N ILE A 95 1.28 -40.62 -26.93
CA ILE A 95 1.04 -39.17 -26.83
C ILE A 95 -0.25 -38.83 -27.56
N LEU A 96 -1.21 -38.27 -26.82
CA LEU A 96 -2.56 -38.02 -27.30
C LEU A 96 -2.80 -36.52 -27.49
N TYR A 97 -3.24 -36.13 -28.69
CA TYR A 97 -3.64 -34.76 -29.02
C TYR A 97 -5.12 -34.71 -29.45
N PHE A 98 -5.94 -34.07 -28.63
CA PHE A 98 -7.33 -33.73 -28.94
C PHE A 98 -7.40 -32.40 -29.68
N TYR A 99 -8.33 -32.25 -30.63
CA TYR A 99 -8.65 -30.98 -31.31
C TYR A 99 -7.50 -30.23 -32.03
N MET A 100 -6.29 -30.81 -32.16
CA MET A 100 -5.18 -30.24 -32.95
C MET A 100 -5.17 -30.74 -34.40
N ASN A 101 -4.64 -29.97 -35.34
CA ASN A 101 -4.50 -30.43 -36.73
C ASN A 101 -3.37 -31.50 -36.82
N VAL A 102 -3.60 -32.57 -37.58
CA VAL A 102 -2.61 -33.65 -37.81
C VAL A 102 -1.29 -33.08 -38.33
N TYR A 103 -1.34 -32.11 -39.25
CA TYR A 103 -0.13 -31.46 -39.77
C TYR A 103 0.66 -30.74 -38.67
N GLN A 104 -0.02 -30.08 -37.74
CA GLN A 104 0.63 -29.41 -36.61
C GLN A 104 1.32 -30.42 -35.69
N VAL A 105 0.68 -31.57 -35.41
CA VAL A 105 1.27 -32.59 -34.55
C VAL A 105 2.51 -33.21 -35.20
N LYS A 106 2.46 -33.52 -36.50
CA LYS A 106 3.61 -34.06 -37.26
C LYS A 106 4.80 -33.09 -37.31
N ASN A 107 4.54 -31.79 -37.28
CA ASN A 107 5.59 -30.76 -37.19
C ASN A 107 6.18 -30.65 -35.77
N ILE A 108 5.41 -30.99 -34.74
CA ILE A 108 5.87 -30.94 -33.34
C ILE A 108 6.68 -32.19 -32.99
N LEU A 109 6.19 -33.37 -33.41
CA LEU A 109 6.80 -34.68 -33.19
C LEU A 109 6.96 -35.35 -34.55
N SER A 110 8.17 -35.36 -35.10
CA SER A 110 8.51 -36.01 -36.37
C SER A 110 8.93 -37.47 -36.17
N LEU A 111 8.71 -38.34 -37.17
CA LEU A 111 9.03 -39.76 -37.10
C LEU A 111 10.53 -40.00 -36.92
N ASN A 112 10.89 -41.01 -36.15
CA ASN A 112 12.26 -41.45 -35.88
C ASN A 112 13.17 -40.37 -35.25
N GLU A 113 12.58 -39.28 -34.76
CA GLU A 113 13.30 -38.25 -34.00
C GLU A 113 13.13 -38.46 -32.49
N LYS A 114 14.15 -38.03 -31.73
CA LYS A 114 14.16 -38.08 -30.28
C LYS A 114 13.75 -36.75 -29.66
N TYR A 115 12.92 -36.83 -28.64
CA TYR A 115 12.36 -35.67 -27.93
C TYR A 115 12.44 -35.85 -26.42
N ARG A 116 12.62 -34.74 -25.70
CA ARG A 116 12.34 -34.66 -24.26
C ARG A 116 10.97 -34.06 -24.07
N ILE A 117 10.04 -34.80 -23.47
CA ILE A 117 8.67 -34.36 -23.27
C ILE A 117 8.29 -34.29 -21.79
N SER A 118 7.52 -33.28 -21.41
CA SER A 118 6.95 -33.15 -20.05
C SER A 118 5.43 -33.07 -20.06
N GLY A 119 4.78 -33.81 -19.17
CA GLY A 119 3.33 -33.77 -19.02
C GLY A 119 2.84 -34.73 -17.94
N LYS A 120 1.52 -34.74 -17.73
CA LYS A 120 0.89 -35.64 -16.77
C LYS A 120 0.84 -37.05 -17.35
N LEU A 121 1.45 -38.02 -16.66
CA LEU A 121 1.39 -39.43 -17.03
C LEU A 121 0.06 -40.01 -16.56
N ASN A 122 -0.67 -40.60 -17.50
CA ASN A 122 -1.86 -41.40 -17.21
C ASN A 122 -1.59 -42.83 -17.66
N ILE A 123 -2.23 -43.80 -17.01
CA ILE A 123 -2.11 -45.21 -17.36
C ILE A 123 -3.49 -45.71 -17.74
N LYS A 124 -3.62 -46.36 -18.89
CA LYS A 124 -4.89 -46.97 -19.34
C LYS A 124 -4.61 -48.32 -19.99
N ASN A 125 -5.27 -49.37 -19.52
CA ASN A 125 -5.08 -50.75 -19.97
C ASN A 125 -3.60 -51.18 -19.97
N ARG A 126 -2.87 -50.82 -18.91
CA ARG A 126 -1.40 -51.05 -18.76
C ARG A 126 -0.51 -50.33 -19.77
N ASN A 127 -1.05 -49.45 -20.62
CA ASN A 127 -0.27 -48.60 -21.51
C ASN A 127 -0.09 -47.21 -20.89
N PHE A 128 1.14 -46.70 -20.96
CA PHE A 128 1.44 -45.32 -20.61
C PHE A 128 0.86 -44.37 -21.65
N GLN A 129 0.25 -43.27 -21.20
CA GLN A 129 -0.27 -42.24 -22.08
C GLN A 129 -0.06 -40.84 -21.50
N MET A 130 0.19 -39.87 -22.36
CA MET A 130 0.32 -38.47 -21.99
C MET A 130 -0.57 -37.63 -22.90
N ILE A 131 -1.47 -36.86 -22.29
CA ILE A 131 -2.42 -36.01 -23.02
C ILE A 131 -1.82 -34.61 -23.10
N HIS A 132 -1.69 -34.06 -24.31
CA HIS A 132 -1.18 -32.71 -24.55
C HIS A 132 0.10 -32.36 -23.74
N PRO A 133 1.26 -32.96 -24.08
CA PRO A 133 2.52 -32.61 -23.43
C PRO A 133 2.79 -31.10 -23.50
N THR A 134 3.30 -30.55 -22.41
CA THR A 134 3.47 -29.11 -22.20
C THR A 134 4.81 -28.59 -22.67
N ASN A 135 5.88 -29.33 -22.42
CA ASN A 135 7.24 -29.03 -22.84
C ASN A 135 7.70 -30.13 -23.79
N ILE A 136 8.20 -29.75 -24.97
CA ILE A 136 8.67 -30.65 -26.02
C ILE A 136 9.96 -30.03 -26.56
N PHE A 137 11.06 -30.74 -26.42
CA PHE A 137 12.37 -30.32 -26.89
C PHE A 137 12.94 -31.38 -27.82
N LYS A 138 13.41 -30.98 -29.00
CA LYS A 138 14.20 -31.86 -29.89
C LYS A 138 15.53 -32.19 -29.24
N GLU A 139 16.19 -33.26 -29.71
CA GLU A 139 17.51 -33.67 -29.21
C GLU A 139 18.55 -32.54 -29.21
N GLN A 140 18.56 -31.73 -30.26
CA GLN A 140 19.44 -30.56 -30.41
C GLN A 140 19.16 -29.45 -29.38
N ASP A 141 17.91 -29.37 -28.90
CA ASP A 141 17.43 -28.35 -27.97
C ASP A 141 17.37 -28.86 -26.52
N LYS A 142 17.84 -30.07 -26.23
CA LYS A 142 17.83 -30.63 -24.86
C LYS A 142 18.55 -29.76 -23.85
N ASN A 143 19.60 -29.03 -24.28
CA ASN A 143 20.34 -28.08 -23.42
C ASN A 143 19.49 -26.89 -22.97
N ASN A 144 18.37 -26.60 -23.66
CA ASN A 144 17.44 -25.55 -23.26
C ASN A 144 16.44 -26.01 -22.20
N PHE A 145 16.41 -27.30 -21.85
CA PHE A 145 15.56 -27.86 -20.81
C PHE A 145 15.93 -27.34 -19.43
N ASP A 146 14.92 -26.96 -18.66
CA ASP A 146 15.08 -26.55 -17.27
C ASP A 146 14.57 -27.62 -16.34
N TYR A 147 15.48 -28.23 -15.59
CA TYR A 147 15.15 -29.10 -14.47
C TYR A 147 14.35 -28.34 -13.41
N PHE A 148 14.70 -27.08 -13.17
CA PHE A 148 14.01 -26.19 -12.26
C PHE A 148 13.50 -24.98 -13.04
N GLU A 149 12.20 -24.91 -13.28
CA GLU A 149 11.55 -23.90 -14.11
C GLU A 149 10.92 -22.79 -13.26
N PRO A 150 11.47 -21.55 -13.24
CA PRO A 150 10.84 -20.44 -12.55
C PRO A 150 9.55 -19.98 -13.23
N LYS A 151 8.53 -19.75 -12.41
CA LYS A 151 7.21 -19.23 -12.80
C LYS A 151 7.05 -17.78 -12.37
N TYR A 152 6.67 -16.92 -13.31
CA TYR A 152 6.48 -15.49 -13.10
C TYR A 152 5.01 -15.12 -13.15
N ASP A 153 4.62 -14.08 -12.41
CA ASP A 153 3.25 -13.56 -12.47
C ASP A 153 3.01 -12.70 -13.72
N LEU A 154 2.45 -13.34 -14.75
CA LEU A 154 2.21 -12.74 -16.07
C LEU A 154 0.72 -12.67 -16.45
N ALA A 155 -0.19 -13.10 -15.55
CA ALA A 155 -1.60 -13.41 -15.89
C ALA A 155 -2.41 -12.23 -16.47
N ARG A 156 -2.03 -10.98 -16.17
CA ARG A 156 -2.71 -9.76 -16.66
C ARG A 156 -1.94 -9.01 -17.76
N LYS A 157 -0.87 -9.59 -18.31
CA LYS A 157 0.20 -8.80 -18.97
C LYS A 157 0.48 -9.15 -20.43
N SER A 158 -0.26 -10.09 -21.03
CA SER A 158 -0.08 -10.51 -22.44
C SER A 158 1.38 -10.86 -22.82
N ILE A 159 2.15 -11.36 -21.85
CA ILE A 159 3.54 -11.82 -22.03
C ILE A 159 3.55 -13.34 -21.89
N ASN A 160 4.11 -14.02 -22.90
CA ASN A 160 4.27 -15.47 -22.85
C ASN A 160 5.48 -15.83 -21.97
N GLN A 161 5.25 -16.71 -20.99
CA GLN A 161 6.26 -17.15 -20.03
C GLN A 161 7.47 -17.81 -20.70
N LYS A 162 7.29 -18.65 -21.73
CA LYS A 162 8.39 -19.30 -22.44
C LYS A 162 9.28 -18.28 -23.16
N ILE A 163 8.68 -17.24 -23.73
CA ILE A 163 9.41 -16.15 -24.41
C ILE A 163 10.22 -15.35 -23.39
N LEU A 164 9.62 -14.97 -22.26
CA LEU A 164 10.31 -14.23 -21.20
C LEU A 164 11.52 -15.03 -20.67
N ARG A 165 11.36 -16.33 -20.40
CA ARG A 165 12.43 -17.20 -19.89
C ARG A 165 13.57 -17.35 -20.87
N ARG A 166 13.27 -17.60 -22.15
CA ARG A 166 14.29 -17.64 -23.23
C ARG A 166 15.04 -16.31 -23.31
N PHE A 167 14.32 -15.20 -23.21
CA PHE A 167 14.95 -13.88 -23.23
C PHE A 167 15.90 -13.66 -22.04
N ILE A 168 15.48 -14.04 -20.82
CA ILE A 168 16.33 -13.99 -19.63
C ILE A 168 17.58 -14.87 -19.79
N LYS A 169 17.44 -16.12 -20.28
CA LYS A 169 18.57 -17.04 -20.56
C LYS A 169 19.58 -16.45 -21.56
N ASN A 170 19.09 -16.00 -22.72
CA ASN A 170 19.96 -15.54 -23.81
C ASN A 170 20.78 -14.31 -23.43
N ASN A 171 20.28 -13.51 -22.48
CA ASN A 171 20.91 -12.29 -22.02
C ASN A 171 21.71 -12.48 -20.72
N PHE A 172 21.83 -13.70 -20.20
CA PHE A 172 22.53 -13.97 -18.94
C PHE A 172 24.03 -13.65 -19.03
N ASN A 173 24.65 -13.86 -20.20
CA ASN A 173 26.07 -13.58 -20.41
C ASN A 173 26.43 -12.09 -20.20
N LEU A 174 25.48 -11.18 -20.42
CA LEU A 174 25.69 -9.75 -20.16
C LEU A 174 25.66 -9.44 -18.67
N LEU A 175 24.81 -10.14 -17.91
CA LEU A 175 24.81 -10.06 -16.45
C LEU A 175 26.08 -10.69 -15.87
N SER A 176 26.55 -11.81 -16.44
CA SER A 176 27.73 -12.52 -15.94
C SER A 176 29.04 -11.80 -16.27
N SER A 177 29.13 -11.08 -17.39
CA SER A 177 30.30 -10.29 -17.78
C SER A 177 30.34 -8.89 -17.13
N PHE A 178 29.24 -8.42 -16.54
CA PHE A 178 29.20 -7.14 -15.85
C PHE A 178 30.09 -7.14 -14.59
N SER A 179 30.92 -6.11 -14.44
CA SER A 179 31.74 -5.88 -13.25
C SER A 179 30.89 -5.18 -12.18
N PHE A 180 30.46 -5.93 -11.16
CA PHE A 180 29.71 -5.39 -10.04
C PHE A 180 30.65 -4.73 -9.03
N PRO A 181 30.21 -3.67 -8.33
CA PRO A 181 30.95 -3.17 -7.18
C PRO A 181 31.15 -4.25 -6.11
N ASN A 182 32.16 -4.05 -5.25
CA ASN A 182 32.35 -4.88 -4.08
C ASN A 182 31.10 -4.92 -3.19
N GLU A 183 30.91 -6.03 -2.47
CA GLU A 183 29.76 -6.24 -1.60
C GLU A 183 29.50 -5.03 -0.67
N TRP A 184 28.23 -4.62 -0.59
CA TRP A 184 27.78 -3.46 0.18
C TRP A 184 27.13 -3.84 1.51
N ILE A 185 26.86 -5.13 1.71
CA ILE A 185 26.44 -5.67 3.00
C ILE A 185 27.68 -5.94 3.85
N ASP A 186 27.83 -5.23 4.96
CA ASP A 186 28.88 -5.47 5.93
C ASP A 186 28.79 -6.90 6.48
N LYS A 187 29.93 -7.56 6.70
CA LYS A 187 30.01 -8.92 7.22
C LYS A 187 29.24 -9.08 8.54
N LYS A 188 29.12 -8.02 9.35
CA LYS A 188 28.37 -8.00 10.62
C LYS A 188 26.86 -8.14 10.46
N PHE A 189 26.31 -7.69 9.34
CA PHE A 189 24.85 -7.68 9.09
C PHE A 189 24.41 -8.72 8.06
N LYS A 190 25.38 -9.38 7.42
CA LYS A 190 25.13 -10.47 6.48
C LYS A 190 24.57 -11.68 7.25
N LEU A 191 23.29 -11.99 7.03
CA LEU A 191 22.71 -13.22 7.58
C LEU A 191 23.44 -14.44 6.99
N LYS A 192 23.48 -15.54 7.76
CA LYS A 192 24.12 -16.80 7.33
C LYS A 192 23.60 -17.20 5.94
N ASN A 193 24.53 -17.62 5.07
CA ASN A 193 24.28 -18.15 3.72
C ASN A 193 23.82 -17.13 2.66
N TRP A 194 23.87 -15.82 2.92
CA TRP A 194 23.65 -14.84 1.86
C TRP A 194 24.79 -14.87 0.84
N LYS A 195 24.44 -14.99 -0.43
CA LYS A 195 25.37 -14.87 -1.55
C LYS A 195 25.52 -13.41 -2.00
N SER A 196 26.47 -13.16 -2.90
CA SER A 196 26.61 -11.84 -3.52
C SER A 196 25.39 -11.47 -4.37
N PHE A 197 25.18 -10.19 -4.67
CA PHE A 197 24.07 -9.73 -5.52
C PHE A 197 23.96 -10.51 -6.83
N LYS A 198 25.08 -10.66 -7.53
CA LYS A 198 25.19 -11.36 -8.81
C LYS A 198 24.79 -12.84 -8.68
N GLU A 199 25.30 -13.52 -7.66
CA GLU A 199 24.99 -14.93 -7.40
C GLU A 199 23.53 -15.11 -7.00
N THR A 200 22.97 -14.21 -6.20
CA THR A 200 21.55 -14.25 -5.84
C THR A 200 20.65 -14.09 -7.06
N LEU A 201 20.94 -13.14 -7.97
CA LEU A 201 20.19 -13.03 -9.23
C LEU A 201 20.33 -14.29 -10.08
N LYS A 202 21.53 -14.88 -10.16
CA LYS A 202 21.75 -16.15 -10.87
C LYS A 202 20.90 -17.26 -10.28
N GLU A 203 20.92 -17.46 -8.97
CA GLU A 203 20.23 -18.54 -8.28
C GLU A 203 18.69 -18.43 -8.37
N VAL A 204 18.17 -17.20 -8.35
CA VAL A 204 16.72 -16.95 -8.47
C VAL A 204 16.19 -17.31 -9.86
N HIS A 205 16.94 -16.98 -10.91
CA HIS A 205 16.50 -17.18 -12.30
C HIS A 205 16.97 -18.49 -12.94
N PHE A 206 18.08 -19.05 -12.46
CA PHE A 206 18.72 -20.26 -12.97
C PHE A 206 19.13 -21.22 -11.84
N PRO A 207 18.17 -21.67 -11.01
CA PRO A 207 18.42 -22.67 -9.97
C PRO A 207 18.92 -23.99 -10.59
N GLN A 208 20.02 -24.53 -10.05
CA GLN A 208 20.65 -25.76 -10.54
C GLN A 208 20.33 -26.99 -9.70
N ASN A 209 19.90 -26.81 -8.44
CA ASN A 209 19.61 -27.91 -7.52
C ASN A 209 18.49 -27.57 -6.53
N ILE A 210 18.00 -28.59 -5.83
CA ILE A 210 16.88 -28.47 -4.86
C ILE A 210 17.26 -27.54 -3.69
N GLU A 211 18.53 -27.48 -3.28
CA GLU A 211 18.97 -26.59 -2.21
C GLU A 211 18.83 -25.11 -2.60
N GLU A 212 19.18 -24.77 -3.83
CA GLU A 212 18.98 -23.43 -4.40
C GLU A 212 17.50 -23.05 -4.48
N VAL A 213 16.64 -24.01 -4.85
CA VAL A 213 15.18 -23.82 -4.81
C VAL A 213 14.70 -23.54 -3.38
N LYS A 214 15.18 -24.30 -2.39
CA LYS A 214 14.85 -24.09 -0.96
C LYS A 214 15.35 -22.73 -0.44
N ARG A 215 16.43 -22.19 -1.02
CA ARG A 215 16.98 -20.87 -0.68
C ARG A 215 16.26 -19.69 -1.32
N LEU A 216 15.24 -19.89 -2.17
CA LEU A 216 14.50 -18.80 -2.82
C LEU A 216 14.06 -17.69 -1.85
N GLU A 217 13.44 -18.04 -0.73
CA GLU A 217 12.96 -17.03 0.25
C GLU A 217 14.13 -16.30 0.94
N GLN A 218 15.29 -16.95 1.11
CA GLN A 218 16.50 -16.30 1.63
C GLN A 218 17.08 -15.32 0.59
N ASN A 219 17.11 -15.74 -0.67
CA ASN A 219 17.53 -14.91 -1.80
C ASN A 219 16.62 -13.68 -1.97
N ARG A 220 15.29 -13.86 -1.81
CA ARG A 220 14.33 -12.75 -1.75
C ARG A 220 14.64 -11.80 -0.60
N LYS A 221 14.87 -12.31 0.62
CA LYS A 221 15.20 -11.49 1.80
C LYS A 221 16.49 -10.69 1.60
N ARG A 222 17.50 -11.26 0.94
CA ARG A 222 18.72 -10.54 0.59
C ARG A 222 18.45 -9.42 -0.43
N LEU A 223 17.64 -9.66 -1.47
CA LEU A 223 17.23 -8.61 -2.41
C LEU A 223 16.34 -7.54 -1.75
N ALA A 224 15.51 -7.92 -0.78
CA ALA A 224 14.74 -6.98 0.04
C ALA A 224 15.63 -6.10 0.92
N PHE A 225 16.73 -6.66 1.45
CA PHE A 225 17.73 -5.90 2.19
C PHE A 225 18.37 -4.83 1.31
N ASP A 226 18.79 -5.18 0.09
CA ASP A 226 19.35 -4.22 -0.85
C ASP A 226 18.37 -3.13 -1.26
N GLU A 227 17.12 -3.53 -1.50
CA GLU A 227 16.06 -2.61 -1.88
C GLU A 227 15.84 -1.57 -0.79
N LEU A 228 15.70 -2.02 0.47
CA LEU A 228 15.63 -1.15 1.62
C LEU A 228 16.90 -0.30 1.77
N LEU A 229 18.08 -0.87 1.58
CA LEU A 229 19.36 -0.17 1.72
C LEU A 229 19.47 0.98 0.71
N SER A 230 19.08 0.72 -0.54
CA SER A 230 19.00 1.74 -1.59
C SER A 230 18.06 2.88 -1.20
N SER A 231 16.90 2.55 -0.63
CA SER A 231 15.97 3.54 -0.10
C SER A 231 16.58 4.34 1.05
N TYR A 232 17.20 3.66 2.02
CA TYR A 232 17.87 4.29 3.16
C TYR A 232 18.94 5.28 2.74
N LEU A 233 19.81 4.89 1.80
CA LEU A 233 20.85 5.74 1.26
C LEU A 233 20.27 6.95 0.51
N THR A 234 19.19 6.74 -0.25
CA THR A 234 18.48 7.83 -0.94
C THR A 234 17.90 8.84 0.04
N PHE A 235 17.23 8.38 1.09
CA PHE A 235 16.70 9.25 2.15
C PHE A 235 17.80 10.00 2.89
N TYR A 236 18.94 9.35 3.13
CA TYR A 236 20.08 9.99 3.79
C TYR A 236 20.63 11.16 2.97
N GLU A 237 20.85 10.98 1.67
CA GLU A 237 21.36 12.06 0.80
C GLU A 237 20.38 13.22 0.67
N LEU A 238 19.09 12.92 0.52
CA LEU A 238 18.05 13.95 0.51
C LEU A 238 18.02 14.70 1.83
N ARG A 239 18.16 13.99 2.96
CA ARG A 239 18.25 14.61 4.27
C ARG A 239 19.47 15.51 4.39
N ASP A 240 20.64 15.13 3.89
CA ASP A 240 21.81 16.00 3.88
C ASP A 240 21.55 17.27 3.05
N GLU A 241 20.92 17.13 1.88
CA GLU A 241 20.51 18.27 1.05
C GLU A 241 19.50 19.19 1.77
N PHE A 242 18.53 18.62 2.51
CA PHE A 242 17.56 19.39 3.30
C PHE A 242 18.13 19.98 4.60
N ASN A 243 18.99 19.25 5.32
CA ASN A 243 19.63 19.72 6.56
C ASN A 243 20.67 20.82 6.29
N CYS A 244 21.31 20.81 5.12
CA CYS A 244 22.19 21.90 4.69
C CYS A 244 21.41 23.20 4.47
N ARG A 245 20.10 23.13 4.22
CA ARG A 245 19.20 24.29 4.22
C ARG A 245 18.81 24.63 5.66
N ARG A 246 19.72 25.27 6.38
CA ARG A 246 19.42 25.89 7.70
C ARG A 246 18.22 26.81 7.54
N THR A 247 17.22 26.67 8.41
CA THR A 247 16.10 27.62 8.43
C THR A 247 16.64 28.99 8.86
N LYS A 248 16.45 30.01 8.03
CA LYS A 248 16.72 31.41 8.44
C LYS A 248 15.79 31.89 9.58
N ASN A 249 14.67 31.20 9.73
CA ASN A 249 13.60 31.50 10.67
C ASN A 249 13.96 31.01 12.08
N LYS A 250 14.37 31.91 12.96
CA LYS A 250 14.61 31.61 14.38
C LYS A 250 13.29 31.71 15.15
N ILE A 251 12.77 30.56 15.59
CA ILE A 251 11.59 30.50 16.44
C ILE A 251 12.03 30.77 17.89
N ILE A 252 11.27 31.61 18.60
CA ILE A 252 11.54 32.01 19.99
C ILE A 252 10.63 31.18 20.90
N SER A 253 11.12 30.85 22.10
CA SER A 253 10.30 30.19 23.10
C SER A 253 9.17 31.12 23.56
N SER A 254 7.94 30.63 23.51
CA SER A 254 6.74 31.34 23.97
C SER A 254 6.06 30.59 25.12
N GLU A 255 5.29 31.33 25.92
CA GLU A 255 4.42 30.79 26.98
C GLU A 255 2.92 30.90 26.64
N LEU A 256 2.56 31.33 25.41
CA LEU A 256 1.16 31.43 24.99
C LEU A 256 0.42 30.09 25.13
N SER A 257 1.06 28.98 24.75
CA SER A 257 0.54 27.63 24.98
C SER A 257 0.17 27.37 26.44
N LYS A 258 1.01 27.77 27.42
CA LYS A 258 0.71 27.60 28.86
C LYS A 258 -0.56 28.33 29.26
N SER A 259 -0.75 29.55 28.74
CA SER A 259 -1.95 30.34 29.03
C SER A 259 -3.21 29.72 28.44
N ILE A 260 -3.12 29.13 27.24
CA ILE A 260 -4.23 28.40 26.60
C ILE A 260 -4.56 27.14 27.39
N ILE A 261 -3.55 26.36 27.78
CA ILE A 261 -3.70 25.12 28.55
C ILE A 261 -4.48 25.37 29.85
N LYS A 262 -4.20 26.46 30.56
CA LYS A 262 -4.92 26.84 31.80
C LYS A 262 -6.42 27.10 31.59
N LYS A 263 -6.83 27.52 30.39
CA LYS A 263 -8.24 27.79 30.05
C LYS A 263 -8.96 26.61 29.40
N LEU A 264 -8.27 25.49 29.15
CA LEU A 264 -8.91 24.33 28.54
C LEU A 264 -9.92 23.68 29.51
N PRO A 265 -11.09 23.23 29.02
CA PRO A 265 -12.08 22.54 29.85
C PRO A 265 -11.67 21.10 30.21
N PHE A 266 -10.44 20.68 29.87
CA PHE A 266 -9.90 19.35 30.12
C PHE A 266 -8.39 19.44 30.36
N LYS A 267 -7.83 18.42 31.02
CA LYS A 267 -6.38 18.26 31.18
C LYS A 267 -5.80 17.50 30.00
N LEU A 268 -4.60 17.90 29.57
CA LEU A 268 -3.84 17.17 28.57
C LEU A 268 -3.40 15.81 29.12
N THR A 269 -3.19 14.84 28.24
CA THR A 269 -2.56 13.56 28.61
C THR A 269 -1.04 13.69 28.59
N ASN A 270 -0.34 12.83 29.34
CA ASN A 270 1.12 12.82 29.34
C ASN A 270 1.71 12.64 27.92
N ASP A 271 1.06 11.87 27.05
CA ASP A 271 1.54 11.71 25.67
C ASP A 271 1.32 12.97 24.82
N GLN A 272 0.24 13.71 25.06
CA GLN A 272 -0.01 15.00 24.40
C GLN A 272 1.02 16.04 24.83
N GLU A 273 1.31 16.13 26.12
CA GLU A 273 2.33 17.03 26.67
C GLU A 273 3.73 16.67 26.16
N LYS A 274 4.09 15.38 26.18
CA LYS A 274 5.34 14.87 25.63
C LYS A 274 5.47 15.20 24.14
N SER A 275 4.43 14.92 23.34
CA SER A 275 4.43 15.22 21.91
C SER A 275 4.56 16.71 21.65
N PHE A 276 3.88 17.55 22.42
CA PHE A 276 3.99 19.00 22.35
C PHE A 276 5.42 19.49 22.64
N ILE A 277 6.05 18.98 23.70
CA ILE A 277 7.44 19.33 24.08
C ILE A 277 8.44 18.89 23.00
N GLU A 278 8.28 17.68 22.44
CA GLU A 278 9.12 17.18 21.35
C GLU A 278 9.04 18.07 20.11
N ILE A 279 7.82 18.48 19.72
CA ILE A 279 7.60 19.39 18.59
C ILE A 279 8.21 20.76 18.88
N LYS A 280 7.99 21.30 20.08
CA LYS A 280 8.55 22.59 20.49
C LYS A 280 10.08 22.58 20.44
N LYS A 281 10.71 21.49 20.91
CA LYS A 281 12.18 21.32 20.85
C LYS A 281 12.69 21.31 19.41
N ASP A 282 12.00 20.61 18.51
CA ASP A 282 12.39 20.57 17.09
C ASP A 282 12.22 21.94 16.42
N LEU A 283 11.14 22.67 16.71
CA LEU A 283 10.91 24.03 16.20
C LEU A 283 11.94 25.04 16.69
N LEU A 284 12.41 24.91 17.93
CA LEU A 284 13.48 25.77 18.47
C LEU A 284 14.88 25.40 17.95
N SER A 285 15.01 24.31 17.20
CA SER A 285 16.29 23.88 16.64
C SER A 285 16.64 24.66 15.37
N ASN A 286 17.92 24.64 14.99
CA ASN A 286 18.39 25.26 13.73
C ASN A 286 18.10 24.40 12.49
N LYS A 287 17.31 23.33 12.61
CA LYS A 287 16.98 22.39 11.53
C LYS A 287 15.50 22.48 11.20
N LYS A 288 15.17 22.28 9.92
CA LYS A 288 13.78 22.19 9.47
C LYS A 288 13.10 20.99 10.12
N MET A 289 12.01 21.22 10.85
CA MET A 289 11.21 20.15 11.42
C MET A 289 10.39 19.46 10.32
N TYR A 290 10.54 18.14 10.25
CA TYR A 290 9.65 17.24 9.52
C TYR A 290 9.22 16.13 10.48
N ARG A 291 8.01 16.26 11.04
CA ARG A 291 7.54 15.40 12.15
C ARG A 291 6.14 14.85 11.88
N LEU A 292 5.92 13.59 12.24
CA LEU A 292 4.65 12.88 12.17
C LEU A 292 4.11 12.66 13.58
N ILE A 293 2.93 13.21 13.88
CA ILE A 293 2.14 12.86 15.06
C ILE A 293 1.20 11.72 14.68
N GLN A 294 1.34 10.59 15.36
CA GLN A 294 0.44 9.47 15.25
C GLN A 294 -0.38 9.31 16.53
N GLY A 295 -1.63 8.91 16.37
CA GLY A 295 -2.46 8.53 17.50
C GLY A 295 -3.85 8.13 17.03
N ASP A 296 -4.59 7.45 17.89
CA ASP A 296 -5.95 7.01 17.59
C ASP A 296 -6.90 8.20 17.28
N VAL A 297 -8.04 7.92 16.65
CA VAL A 297 -9.10 8.90 16.39
C VAL A 297 -9.54 9.54 17.71
N GLY A 298 -9.35 10.86 17.79
CA GLY A 298 -9.67 11.63 18.99
C GLY A 298 -8.68 11.47 20.16
N SER A 299 -7.46 11.00 19.92
CA SER A 299 -6.35 11.10 20.87
C SER A 299 -5.90 12.54 21.17
N GLY A 300 -6.49 13.55 20.51
CA GLY A 300 -6.16 14.97 20.73
C GLY A 300 -4.98 15.48 19.88
N LYS A 301 -4.69 14.88 18.72
CA LYS A 301 -3.66 15.40 17.79
C LYS A 301 -3.87 16.90 17.46
N THR A 302 -5.12 17.29 17.25
CA THR A 302 -5.51 18.66 16.92
C THR A 302 -5.17 19.68 18.02
N ILE A 303 -5.33 19.33 19.30
CA ILE A 303 -4.97 20.26 20.39
C ILE A 303 -3.45 20.46 20.45
N VAL A 304 -2.66 19.41 20.21
CA VAL A 304 -1.20 19.53 20.12
C VAL A 304 -0.80 20.48 18.99
N ALA A 305 -1.38 20.32 17.79
CA ALA A 305 -1.13 21.22 16.66
C ALA A 305 -1.53 22.67 16.97
N LEU A 306 -2.66 22.90 17.63
CA LEU A 306 -3.12 24.24 18.02
C LEU A 306 -2.13 24.92 18.97
N LEU A 307 -1.65 24.22 20.00
CA LEU A 307 -0.68 24.77 20.95
C LEU A 307 0.64 25.14 20.27
N VAL A 308 1.09 24.32 19.32
CA VAL A 308 2.29 24.59 18.53
C VAL A 308 2.10 25.83 17.65
N ILE A 309 0.94 25.95 16.99
CA ILE A 309 0.59 27.12 16.17
C ILE A 309 0.54 28.40 17.02
N ALA A 310 0.00 28.33 18.24
CA ALA A 310 -0.07 29.47 19.15
C ALA A 310 1.33 29.93 19.60
N ASP A 311 2.22 29.00 19.95
CA ASP A 311 3.61 29.34 20.30
C ASP A 311 4.37 29.92 19.09
N LEU A 312 4.13 29.40 17.90
CA LEU A 312 4.75 29.89 16.67
C LEU A 312 4.31 31.33 16.34
N PHE A 313 3.03 31.66 16.56
CA PHE A 313 2.51 33.00 16.34
C PHE A 313 3.25 34.07 17.17
N ALA A 314 3.63 33.75 18.41
CA ALA A 314 4.43 34.66 19.24
C ALA A 314 5.81 35.00 18.64
N SER A 315 6.31 34.17 17.72
CA SER A 315 7.55 34.44 16.97
C SER A 315 7.31 35.24 15.68
N GLY A 316 6.09 35.73 15.43
CA GLY A 316 5.74 36.54 14.26
C GLY A 316 5.54 35.75 12.97
N PHE A 317 5.35 34.42 13.05
CA PHE A 317 5.13 33.56 11.89
C PHE A 317 3.66 33.17 11.72
N GLN A 318 3.29 32.95 10.46
CA GLN A 318 2.00 32.44 10.03
C GLN A 318 2.02 30.91 9.96
N SER A 319 0.86 30.29 10.15
CA SER A 319 0.67 28.84 10.07
C SER A 319 -0.46 28.46 9.12
N VAL A 320 -0.35 27.27 8.53
CA VAL A 320 -1.40 26.66 7.72
C VAL A 320 -1.80 25.32 8.31
N LEU A 321 -3.10 25.06 8.41
CA LEU A 321 -3.66 23.74 8.68
C LEU A 321 -4.45 23.25 7.47
N MET A 322 -3.96 22.17 6.88
CA MET A 322 -4.55 21.53 5.71
C MET A 322 -5.38 20.32 6.10
N VAL A 323 -6.56 20.23 5.51
CA VAL A 323 -7.60 19.29 5.92
C VAL A 323 -8.29 18.71 4.69
N PRO A 324 -8.61 17.40 4.63
CA PRO A 324 -9.03 16.76 3.38
C PRO A 324 -10.41 17.18 2.89
N THR A 325 -11.31 17.60 3.78
CA THR A 325 -12.69 17.95 3.42
C THR A 325 -13.09 19.32 3.96
N GLU A 326 -14.00 19.99 3.24
CA GLU A 326 -14.55 21.29 3.64
C GLU A 326 -15.24 21.21 5.02
N ILE A 327 -15.89 20.08 5.30
CA ILE A 327 -16.60 19.86 6.57
C ILE A 327 -15.63 19.84 7.74
N LEU A 328 -14.51 19.12 7.59
CA LEU A 328 -13.46 19.09 8.62
C LEU A 328 -12.76 20.46 8.72
N ALA A 329 -12.54 21.15 7.60
CA ALA A 329 -11.95 22.50 7.62
C ALA A 329 -12.83 23.50 8.40
N LYS A 330 -14.16 23.49 8.19
CA LYS A 330 -15.11 24.29 8.98
C LYS A 330 -15.09 23.92 10.47
N GLN A 331 -15.02 22.62 10.80
CA GLN A 331 -14.93 22.17 12.20
C GLN A 331 -13.66 22.68 12.88
N HIS A 332 -12.50 22.50 12.24
CA HIS A 332 -11.23 22.99 12.75
C HIS A 332 -11.23 24.52 12.85
N PHE A 333 -11.80 25.23 11.86
CA PHE A 333 -11.95 26.68 11.92
C PHE A 333 -12.73 27.15 13.14
N ASN A 334 -13.90 26.57 13.41
CA ASN A 334 -14.71 26.94 14.57
C ASN A 334 -13.99 26.60 15.88
N TYR A 335 -13.31 25.46 15.94
CA TYR A 335 -12.55 25.02 17.12
C TYR A 335 -11.34 25.92 17.41
N PHE A 336 -10.57 26.29 16.39
CA PHE A 336 -9.43 27.18 16.54
C PHE A 336 -9.89 28.60 16.89
N LYS A 337 -10.93 29.10 16.21
CA LYS A 337 -11.48 30.43 16.46
C LYS A 337 -11.98 30.57 17.90
N SER A 338 -12.68 29.58 18.44
CA SER A 338 -13.21 29.66 19.81
C SER A 338 -12.10 29.69 20.88
N LEU A 339 -11.01 28.96 20.69
CA LEU A 339 -9.90 28.90 21.63
C LEU A 339 -8.92 30.08 21.50
N LEU A 340 -8.77 30.62 20.29
CA LEU A 340 -7.76 31.64 20.00
C LEU A 340 -8.28 33.09 20.01
N ILE A 341 -9.60 33.29 20.15
CA ILE A 341 -10.22 34.63 20.11
C ILE A 341 -9.65 35.61 21.14
N ASN A 342 -9.30 35.11 22.33
CA ASN A 342 -8.76 35.92 23.42
C ASN A 342 -7.27 36.26 23.29
N TYR A 343 -6.61 35.79 22.23
CA TYR A 343 -5.16 35.89 22.04
C TYR A 343 -4.76 36.72 20.82
N GLN A 344 -5.71 37.48 20.25
CA GLN A 344 -5.52 38.31 19.05
C GLN A 344 -5.01 37.53 17.82
N ILE A 345 -5.19 36.20 17.81
CA ILE A 345 -4.78 35.36 16.68
C ILE A 345 -5.94 35.29 15.67
N LYS A 346 -5.80 36.00 14.55
CA LYS A 346 -6.76 35.93 13.45
C LYS A 346 -6.65 34.60 12.71
N VAL A 347 -7.74 33.84 12.73
CA VAL A 347 -7.92 32.58 12.01
C VAL A 347 -8.85 32.82 10.82
N GLU A 348 -8.50 32.34 9.62
CA GLU A 348 -9.32 32.44 8.41
C GLU A 348 -9.55 31.06 7.77
N LEU A 349 -10.65 30.93 7.04
CA LEU A 349 -11.06 29.69 6.36
C LEU A 349 -11.02 29.85 4.83
N LEU A 350 -10.25 29.01 4.15
CA LEU A 350 -10.16 28.97 2.69
C LEU A 350 -10.57 27.61 2.14
N THR A 351 -11.70 27.58 1.44
CA THR A 351 -12.27 26.37 0.81
C THR A 351 -12.70 26.65 -0.62
N SER A 352 -13.16 25.62 -1.34
CA SER A 352 -13.73 25.77 -2.69
C SER A 352 -14.93 26.73 -2.69
N LYS A 353 -15.78 26.64 -1.66
CA LYS A 353 -17.01 27.43 -1.49
C LYS A 353 -16.76 28.88 -1.05
N THR A 354 -15.54 29.27 -0.67
CA THR A 354 -15.24 30.65 -0.28
C THR A 354 -15.47 31.59 -1.48
N SER A 355 -16.22 32.67 -1.27
CA SER A 355 -16.60 33.62 -2.32
C SER A 355 -15.36 34.28 -2.94
N GLN A 356 -15.47 34.75 -4.20
CA GLN A 356 -14.32 35.38 -4.87
C GLN A 356 -13.88 36.68 -4.18
N LYS A 357 -14.84 37.43 -3.61
CA LYS A 357 -14.58 38.64 -2.82
C LYS A 357 -13.80 38.29 -1.54
N ASP A 358 -14.24 37.27 -0.80
CA ASP A 358 -13.56 36.83 0.41
C ASP A 358 -12.19 36.22 0.13
N LYS A 359 -12.03 35.49 -0.98
CA LYS A 359 -10.73 34.97 -1.42
C LYS A 359 -9.73 36.10 -1.63
N LYS A 360 -10.10 37.16 -2.36
CA LYS A 360 -9.24 38.32 -2.57
C LYS A 360 -8.84 38.98 -1.24
N ARG A 361 -9.82 39.22 -0.35
CA ARG A 361 -9.58 39.76 0.99
C ARG A 361 -8.61 38.87 1.79
N ILE A 362 -8.83 37.57 1.81
CA ILE A 362 -7.99 36.61 2.54
C ILE A 362 -6.55 36.63 1.97
N TYR A 363 -6.37 36.69 0.65
CA TYR A 363 -5.04 36.75 0.05
C TYR A 363 -4.30 38.05 0.41
N GLU A 364 -4.99 39.18 0.40
CA GLU A 364 -4.45 40.47 0.85
C GLU A 364 -4.11 40.44 2.35
N ASP A 365 -5.00 39.89 3.18
CA ASP A 365 -4.76 39.78 4.62
C ASP A 365 -3.58 38.86 4.96
N ILE A 366 -3.41 37.76 4.20
CA ILE A 366 -2.27 36.84 4.39
C ILE A 366 -0.95 37.52 3.99
N SER A 367 -0.91 38.17 2.82
CA SER A 367 0.30 38.85 2.33
C SER A 367 0.70 40.04 3.20
N ASN A 368 -0.29 40.71 3.82
CA ASN A 368 -0.07 41.81 4.77
C ASN A 368 0.12 41.36 6.23
N ASN A 369 0.19 40.05 6.51
CA ASN A 369 0.34 39.49 7.87
C ASN A 369 -0.78 39.86 8.85
N LYS A 370 -2.00 40.11 8.35
CA LYS A 370 -3.21 40.29 9.16
C LYS A 370 -3.85 38.95 9.55
N THR A 371 -3.63 37.92 8.73
CA THR A 371 -4.08 36.54 9.00
C THR A 371 -2.92 35.71 9.54
N HIS A 372 -3.08 35.10 10.71
CA HIS A 372 -2.02 34.35 11.38
C HIS A 372 -2.16 32.84 11.17
N VAL A 373 -3.39 32.34 11.12
CA VAL A 373 -3.68 30.91 10.90
C VAL A 373 -4.65 30.76 9.74
N LEU A 374 -4.23 30.05 8.70
CA LEU A 374 -5.09 29.68 7.58
C LEU A 374 -5.51 28.22 7.68
N ILE A 375 -6.80 27.95 7.72
CA ILE A 375 -7.36 26.59 7.70
C ILE A 375 -8.01 26.38 6.34
N GLY A 376 -7.70 25.28 5.66
CA GLY A 376 -8.27 25.06 4.34
C GLY A 376 -8.07 23.69 3.73
N THR A 377 -8.74 23.49 2.59
CA THR A 377 -8.65 22.28 1.76
C THR A 377 -7.59 22.47 0.67
N HIS A 378 -7.69 21.73 -0.44
CA HIS A 378 -6.82 21.89 -1.60
C HIS A 378 -6.77 23.33 -2.16
N SER A 379 -7.74 24.18 -1.83
CA SER A 379 -7.73 25.61 -2.23
C SER A 379 -6.51 26.38 -1.74
N VAL A 380 -5.86 25.94 -0.65
CA VAL A 380 -4.63 26.56 -0.14
C VAL A 380 -3.45 26.41 -1.11
N TYR A 381 -3.50 25.41 -2.01
CA TYR A 381 -2.45 25.17 -3.00
C TYR A 381 -2.42 26.20 -4.14
N ASN A 382 -3.47 26.99 -4.32
CA ASN A 382 -3.55 27.93 -5.44
C ASN A 382 -2.36 28.90 -5.43
N SER A 383 -1.69 29.10 -6.56
CA SER A 383 -0.47 29.94 -6.69
C SER A 383 -0.67 31.37 -6.19
N SER A 384 -1.92 31.85 -6.16
CA SER A 384 -2.29 33.17 -5.64
C SER A 384 -2.09 33.35 -4.13
N VAL A 385 -2.00 32.27 -3.34
CA VAL A 385 -1.76 32.36 -1.89
C VAL A 385 -0.28 32.60 -1.62
N LYS A 386 0.07 33.82 -1.20
CA LYS A 386 1.42 34.24 -0.83
C LYS A 386 1.47 34.66 0.63
N PHE A 387 2.19 33.90 1.44
CA PHE A 387 2.45 34.21 2.86
C PHE A 387 3.57 35.22 2.99
N LYS A 388 3.49 36.09 4.00
CA LYS A 388 4.60 36.97 4.37
C LYS A 388 5.70 36.17 5.07
N ASN A 389 5.32 35.47 6.14
CA ASN A 389 6.24 34.72 7.01
C ASN A 389 5.66 33.34 7.37
N LEU A 390 5.62 32.39 6.42
CA LEU A 390 5.13 31.04 6.71
C LEU A 390 6.15 30.25 7.55
N GLY A 391 5.80 29.91 8.79
CA GLY A 391 6.69 29.19 9.70
C GLY A 391 6.36 27.71 9.90
N LEU A 392 5.09 27.33 9.72
CA LEU A 392 4.62 25.96 9.95
C LEU A 392 3.47 25.57 9.01
N ILE A 393 3.54 24.37 8.50
CA ILE A 393 2.46 23.73 7.75
C ILE A 393 2.06 22.45 8.48
N VAL A 394 0.79 22.37 8.86
CA VAL A 394 0.18 21.20 9.49
C VAL A 394 -0.71 20.51 8.46
N ILE A 395 -0.52 19.20 8.26
CA ILE A 395 -1.31 18.39 7.32
C ILE A 395 -2.05 17.32 8.10
N ASP A 396 -3.39 17.37 8.10
CA ASP A 396 -4.26 16.36 8.69
C ASP A 396 -4.66 15.31 7.65
N GLU A 397 -4.56 14.02 7.98
CA GLU A 397 -4.93 12.90 7.10
C GLU A 397 -4.25 12.94 5.72
N GLN A 398 -2.92 13.06 5.71
CA GLN A 398 -2.09 13.23 4.50
C GLN A 398 -2.40 12.23 3.37
N HIS A 399 -2.81 10.99 3.69
CA HIS A 399 -3.06 9.94 2.69
C HIS A 399 -4.18 10.28 1.68
N LYS A 400 -4.99 11.31 1.95
CA LYS A 400 -6.02 11.80 1.01
C LYS A 400 -5.53 12.85 0.02
N PHE A 401 -4.29 13.32 0.18
CA PHE A 401 -3.70 14.36 -0.67
C PHE A 401 -2.80 13.73 -1.74
N GLY A 402 -3.02 14.10 -3.00
CA GLY A 402 -2.26 13.55 -4.14
C GLY A 402 -0.83 14.08 -4.21
N VAL A 403 0.07 13.35 -4.90
CA VAL A 403 1.51 13.66 -4.99
C VAL A 403 1.80 15.09 -5.46
N LYS A 404 1.16 15.55 -6.54
CA LYS A 404 1.33 16.91 -7.09
C LYS A 404 1.03 18.02 -6.08
N GLN A 405 0.13 17.75 -5.14
CA GLN A 405 -0.23 18.73 -4.12
C GLN A 405 0.84 18.82 -3.03
N ARG A 406 1.51 17.69 -2.72
CA ARG A 406 2.66 17.65 -1.80
C ARG A 406 3.83 18.49 -2.32
N ILE A 407 4.04 18.46 -3.64
CA ILE A 407 5.11 19.17 -4.35
C ILE A 407 4.89 20.68 -4.29
N ASN A 408 3.69 21.14 -4.66
CA ASN A 408 3.35 22.57 -4.59
C ASN A 408 3.37 23.13 -3.15
N LEU A 409 3.14 22.28 -2.14
CA LEU A 409 3.31 22.66 -0.73
C LEU A 409 4.78 22.92 -0.43
N LEU A 410 5.63 21.98 -0.86
CA LEU A 410 7.05 21.97 -0.58
C LEU A 410 7.78 23.12 -1.28
N GLU A 411 7.42 23.42 -2.53
CA GLU A 411 7.93 24.56 -3.30
C GLU A 411 7.59 25.91 -2.66
N LYS A 412 6.40 26.04 -2.04
CA LYS A 412 6.00 27.24 -1.27
C LYS A 412 6.61 27.31 0.13
N SER A 413 7.24 26.23 0.58
CA SER A 413 7.67 25.99 1.97
C SER A 413 9.18 26.06 2.18
N VAL A 414 9.94 26.69 1.28
CA VAL A 414 11.41 26.60 1.23
C VAL A 414 12.03 26.71 2.64
N ASP A 415 11.52 27.61 3.49
CA ASP A 415 11.96 27.83 4.87
C ASP A 415 10.95 27.48 6.00
N SER A 416 9.84 26.77 5.72
CA SER A 416 8.79 26.52 6.74
C SER A 416 8.80 25.09 7.28
N ASN A 417 8.59 24.91 8.58
CA ASN A 417 8.49 23.61 9.25
C ASN A 417 7.23 22.84 8.80
N THR A 418 7.24 21.52 8.91
CA THR A 418 6.09 20.68 8.52
C THR A 418 5.75 19.64 9.59
N LEU A 419 4.47 19.59 9.95
CA LEU A 419 3.88 18.68 10.91
C LEU A 419 2.77 17.87 10.24
N ILE A 420 2.88 16.54 10.27
CA ILE A 420 1.90 15.64 9.68
C ILE A 420 1.11 14.98 10.80
N MET A 421 -0.21 14.85 10.64
CA MET A 421 -1.08 14.13 11.56
C MET A 421 -1.72 12.95 10.85
N SER A 422 -1.66 11.77 11.47
CA SER A 422 -2.31 10.55 10.97
C SER A 422 -3.19 9.92 12.06
N ALA A 423 -4.40 9.53 11.69
CA ALA A 423 -5.27 8.75 12.57
C ALA A 423 -4.97 7.25 12.57
N THR A 424 -4.32 6.72 11.53
CA THR A 424 -3.88 5.32 11.48
C THR A 424 -2.44 5.24 11.99
N PRO A 425 -2.21 4.61 13.15
CA PRO A 425 -0.85 4.35 13.61
C PRO A 425 -0.14 3.44 12.62
N ILE A 426 1.11 3.76 12.31
CA ILE A 426 1.99 2.87 11.57
C ILE A 426 3.07 2.44 12.55
N PRO A 427 3.36 1.14 12.68
CA PRO A 427 4.42 0.67 13.57
C PRO A 427 5.69 1.47 13.38
N ARG A 428 6.32 1.89 14.48
CA ARG A 428 7.50 2.77 14.44
C ARG A 428 8.60 2.20 13.54
N SER A 429 8.80 0.89 13.57
CA SER A 429 9.76 0.18 12.70
C SER A 429 9.46 0.38 11.20
N LEU A 430 8.19 0.49 10.82
CA LEU A 430 7.77 0.66 9.43
C LEU A 430 7.64 2.09 8.98
N SER A 431 7.57 3.05 9.92
CA SER A 431 7.46 4.48 9.59
C SER A 431 8.56 4.93 8.62
N PHE A 432 9.78 4.40 8.76
CA PHE A 432 10.88 4.68 7.83
C PHE A 432 10.61 4.18 6.41
N ALA A 433 10.16 2.93 6.27
CA ALA A 433 9.91 2.36 4.95
C ALA A 433 8.81 3.12 4.19
N PHE A 434 7.85 3.71 4.91
CA PHE A 434 6.73 4.43 4.29
C PHE A 434 6.98 5.92 4.11
N TYR A 435 7.70 6.55 5.04
CA TYR A 435 7.81 8.00 5.10
C TYR A 435 9.26 8.53 5.08
N GLY A 436 10.25 7.64 5.08
CA GLY A 436 11.65 7.99 5.27
C GLY A 436 11.96 8.33 6.74
N GLU A 437 13.08 9.00 6.97
CA GLU A 437 13.51 9.41 8.32
C GLU A 437 12.69 10.61 8.84
N ILE A 438 11.42 10.40 9.17
CA ILE A 438 10.57 11.39 9.85
C ILE A 438 10.67 11.18 11.37
N SER A 439 10.80 12.26 12.14
CA SER A 439 10.60 12.21 13.59
C SER A 439 9.15 11.82 13.90
N VAL A 440 8.93 10.79 14.72
CA VAL A 440 7.57 10.33 15.05
C VAL A 440 7.25 10.60 16.52
N SER A 441 6.14 11.28 16.79
CA SER A 441 5.54 11.41 18.12
C SER A 441 4.27 10.55 18.20
N ASN A 442 4.19 9.69 19.21
CA ASN A 442 3.06 8.78 19.40
C ASN A 442 2.19 9.23 20.57
N ILE A 443 0.89 9.37 20.32
CA ILE A 443 -0.15 9.63 21.33
C ILE A 443 -1.00 8.38 21.48
N LYS A 444 -0.65 7.53 22.45
CA LYS A 444 -1.35 6.27 22.75
C LYS A 444 -2.54 6.49 23.68
N SER A 445 -2.36 7.33 24.70
CA SER A 445 -3.38 7.64 25.69
C SER A 445 -4.58 8.37 25.09
N LYS A 446 -5.78 7.92 25.46
CA LYS A 446 -7.04 8.62 25.19
C LYS A 446 -7.29 9.64 26.32
N PRO A 447 -7.94 10.78 26.04
CA PRO A 447 -8.34 11.73 27.08
C PRO A 447 -9.19 11.08 28.18
N LYS A 448 -9.02 11.51 29.43
CA LYS A 448 -9.80 11.02 30.59
C LYS A 448 -11.30 11.27 30.35
N GLY A 449 -12.14 10.27 30.67
CA GLY A 449 -13.61 10.34 30.51
C GLY A 449 -14.18 9.60 29.29
N ARG A 450 -13.33 9.15 28.35
CA ARG A 450 -13.79 8.29 27.24
C ARG A 450 -14.00 6.85 27.70
N LYS A 451 -15.22 6.36 27.59
CA LYS A 451 -15.55 4.95 27.81
C LYS A 451 -15.22 4.11 26.58
N ASN A 452 -15.02 2.80 26.76
CA ASN A 452 -14.75 1.90 25.63
C ASN A 452 -16.02 1.62 24.83
N VAL A 453 -15.87 1.44 23.51
CA VAL A 453 -16.99 1.05 22.63
C VAL A 453 -17.20 -0.45 22.75
N VAL A 454 -18.38 -0.88 23.18
CA VAL A 454 -18.72 -2.30 23.21
C VAL A 454 -19.00 -2.75 21.77
N THR A 455 -18.17 -3.65 21.26
CA THR A 455 -18.27 -4.15 19.89
C THR A 455 -18.89 -5.56 19.89
N SER A 456 -19.94 -5.77 19.09
CA SER A 456 -20.58 -7.07 18.90
C SER A 456 -20.56 -7.48 17.43
N ILE A 457 -20.54 -8.80 17.20
CA ILE A 457 -20.57 -9.39 15.86
C ILE A 457 -21.86 -10.21 15.77
N ILE A 458 -22.67 -9.98 14.74
CA ILE A 458 -23.92 -10.71 14.51
C ILE A 458 -24.04 -11.15 13.06
N SER A 459 -24.77 -12.24 12.82
CA SER A 459 -25.17 -12.63 11.47
C SER A 459 -26.33 -11.74 10.99
N ASP A 460 -26.40 -11.52 9.68
CA ASP A 460 -27.54 -10.97 8.94
C ASP A 460 -28.94 -11.43 9.43
N ASN A 461 -29.13 -12.70 9.77
CA ASN A 461 -30.41 -13.23 10.25
C ASN A 461 -30.92 -12.54 11.53
N LYS A 462 -30.03 -11.96 12.34
CA LYS A 462 -30.35 -11.30 13.61
C LYS A 462 -30.66 -9.80 13.46
N ILE A 463 -30.81 -9.31 12.23
CA ILE A 463 -31.19 -7.91 11.98
C ILE A 463 -32.54 -7.55 12.62
N LYS A 464 -33.48 -8.50 12.70
CA LYS A 464 -34.76 -8.28 13.37
C LYS A 464 -34.59 -7.95 14.86
N ASP A 465 -33.73 -8.68 15.55
CA ASP A 465 -33.40 -8.43 16.97
C ASP A 465 -32.71 -7.07 17.17
N LEU A 466 -31.89 -6.66 16.20
CA LEU A 466 -31.20 -5.37 16.22
C LEU A 466 -32.17 -4.19 16.14
N ILE A 467 -33.29 -4.32 15.42
CA ILE A 467 -34.32 -3.29 15.29
C ILE A 467 -34.89 -2.91 16.67
N ASP A 468 -35.12 -3.87 17.56
CA ASP A 468 -35.62 -3.57 18.91
C ASP A 468 -34.55 -2.90 19.78
N GLY A 469 -33.27 -3.18 19.53
CA GLY A 469 -32.15 -2.41 20.06
C GLY A 469 -32.16 -0.94 19.61
N ILE A 470 -32.40 -0.70 18.32
CA ILE A 470 -32.50 0.66 17.74
C ILE A 470 -33.68 1.41 18.36
N LYS A 471 -34.86 0.79 18.46
CA LYS A 471 -36.05 1.41 19.10
C LYS A 471 -35.75 1.87 20.52
N ARG A 472 -35.03 1.08 21.32
CA ARG A 472 -34.63 1.45 22.70
C ARG A 472 -33.68 2.65 22.72
N LYS A 473 -32.73 2.72 21.78
CA LYS A 473 -31.79 3.85 21.67
C LYS A 473 -32.50 5.14 21.25
N ILE A 474 -33.40 5.08 20.28
CA ILE A 474 -34.19 6.23 19.84
C ILE A 474 -35.10 6.76 20.96
N LYS A 475 -35.72 5.86 21.75
CA LYS A 475 -36.50 6.27 22.95
C LYS A 475 -35.67 7.03 23.97
N LYS A 476 -34.36 6.79 24.04
CA LYS A 476 -33.41 7.53 24.90
C LYS A 476 -32.86 8.81 24.24
N ASN A 477 -33.42 9.22 23.09
CA ASN A 477 -32.96 10.35 22.30
C ASN A 477 -31.50 10.23 21.82
N GLU A 478 -31.07 8.99 21.58
CA GLU A 478 -29.76 8.63 21.05
C GLU A 478 -29.86 8.29 19.56
N GLN A 479 -28.89 8.74 18.77
CA GLN A 479 -28.90 8.60 17.31
C GLN A 479 -28.10 7.40 16.83
N VAL A 480 -28.42 6.93 15.62
CA VAL A 480 -27.90 5.69 15.05
C VAL A 480 -27.30 5.90 13.66
N PHE A 481 -26.10 5.37 13.45
CA PHE A 481 -25.49 5.25 12.14
C PHE A 481 -25.65 3.83 11.59
N TRP A 482 -26.07 3.72 10.33
CA TRP A 482 -26.12 2.45 9.59
C TRP A 482 -25.25 2.56 8.33
N ILE A 483 -24.14 1.85 8.30
CA ILE A 483 -23.13 1.96 7.24
C ILE A 483 -23.18 0.73 6.33
N LEU A 484 -23.24 0.96 5.02
CA LEU A 484 -23.15 -0.07 3.98
C LEU A 484 -21.82 0.05 3.21
N PRO A 485 -21.25 -1.08 2.72
CA PRO A 485 -20.04 -1.05 1.90
C PRO A 485 -20.34 -0.45 0.52
N THR A 486 -19.30 0.12 -0.09
CA THR A 486 -19.37 0.75 -1.41
C THR A 486 -18.51 -0.11 -2.34
N ILE A 487 -19.09 -1.20 -2.88
CA ILE A 487 -18.38 -2.11 -3.80
C ILE A 487 -19.37 -2.71 -4.81
N GLY A 488 -19.15 -2.39 -6.09
CA GLY A 488 -19.92 -2.89 -7.23
C GLY A 488 -19.95 -1.89 -8.38
N SER A 489 -20.77 -2.16 -9.39
CA SER A 489 -21.16 -1.12 -10.33
C SER A 489 -21.94 -0.03 -9.59
N ILE A 490 -21.98 1.17 -10.16
CA ILE A 490 -22.68 2.35 -9.62
C ILE A 490 -24.19 2.09 -9.39
N VAL A 491 -24.73 1.02 -9.96
CA VAL A 491 -26.11 0.54 -9.85
C VAL A 491 -26.30 -0.29 -8.58
N ASP A 492 -25.41 -1.24 -8.31
CA ASP A 492 -25.49 -2.16 -7.16
C ASP A 492 -25.46 -1.43 -5.79
N GLU A 493 -24.72 -0.32 -5.71
CA GLU A 493 -24.64 0.50 -4.49
C GLU A 493 -25.95 1.24 -4.21
N LYS A 494 -26.62 1.73 -5.26
CA LYS A 494 -27.91 2.43 -5.12
C LYS A 494 -28.98 1.44 -4.67
N GLU A 495 -29.04 0.27 -5.26
CA GLU A 495 -30.05 -0.73 -4.94
C GLU A 495 -29.95 -1.19 -3.48
N ASN A 496 -28.76 -1.50 -2.99
CA ASN A 496 -28.56 -1.92 -1.60
C ASN A 496 -28.90 -0.82 -0.57
N LEU A 497 -28.54 0.43 -0.85
CA LEU A 497 -28.85 1.54 0.05
C LEU A 497 -30.34 1.89 0.02
N VAL A 498 -30.97 1.92 -1.16
CA VAL A 498 -32.40 2.23 -1.32
C VAL A 498 -33.25 1.16 -0.65
N THR A 499 -32.96 -0.12 -0.89
CA THR A 499 -33.67 -1.24 -0.25
C THR A 499 -33.57 -1.20 1.27
N ARG A 500 -32.37 -0.96 1.82
CA ARG A 500 -32.17 -0.83 3.27
C ARG A 500 -32.89 0.40 3.84
N PHE A 501 -32.82 1.52 3.13
CA PHE A 501 -33.50 2.75 3.51
C PHE A 501 -35.01 2.56 3.55
N GLU A 502 -35.62 2.00 2.51
CA GLU A 502 -37.05 1.72 2.47
C GLU A 502 -37.48 0.77 3.58
N TYR A 503 -36.70 -0.28 3.84
CA TYR A 503 -36.94 -1.19 4.94
C TYR A 503 -36.97 -0.48 6.30
N LEU A 504 -35.98 0.37 6.58
CA LEU A 504 -35.92 1.13 7.83
C LEU A 504 -36.99 2.24 7.88
N LYS A 505 -37.30 2.89 6.77
CA LYS A 505 -38.35 3.91 6.66
C LYS A 505 -39.73 3.33 6.93
N LYS A 506 -40.02 2.09 6.49
CA LYS A 506 -41.27 1.40 6.84
C LYS A 506 -41.45 1.23 8.35
N ILE A 507 -40.36 1.09 9.10
CA ILE A 507 -40.39 0.82 10.56
C ILE A 507 -40.31 2.12 11.38
N PHE A 508 -39.40 3.03 11.03
CA PHE A 508 -39.07 4.23 11.79
C PHE A 508 -39.58 5.54 11.15
N LYS A 509 -40.30 5.43 10.02
CA LYS A 509 -40.95 6.55 9.31
C LYS A 509 -39.94 7.66 8.98
N GLU A 510 -40.28 8.91 9.29
CA GLU A 510 -39.51 10.11 8.95
C GLU A 510 -38.21 10.28 9.73
N GLN A 511 -37.96 9.41 10.72
CA GLN A 511 -36.74 9.45 11.53
C GLN A 511 -35.51 8.89 10.82
N VAL A 512 -35.65 8.40 9.58
CA VAL A 512 -34.58 7.80 8.78
C VAL A 512 -34.27 8.66 7.58
N ASN A 513 -32.98 8.87 7.31
CA ASN A 513 -32.53 9.50 6.06
C ASN A 513 -31.27 8.81 5.51
N THR A 514 -30.93 9.11 4.26
CA THR A 514 -29.78 8.52 3.56
C THR A 514 -28.69 9.53 3.25
N LEU A 515 -27.45 9.05 3.19
CA LEU A 515 -26.30 9.77 2.68
C LEU A 515 -25.49 8.90 1.72
N HIS A 516 -25.31 9.37 0.49
CA HIS A 516 -24.49 8.69 -0.50
C HIS A 516 -23.74 9.71 -1.35
N GLY A 517 -22.61 9.30 -1.94
CA GLY A 517 -21.70 10.20 -2.67
C GLY A 517 -22.29 10.90 -3.90
N LYS A 518 -23.46 10.46 -4.40
CA LYS A 518 -24.17 11.11 -5.52
C LYS A 518 -25.06 12.29 -5.13
N LEU A 519 -25.29 12.51 -3.83
CA LEU A 519 -26.03 13.70 -3.39
C LEU A 519 -25.17 14.93 -3.66
N ASN A 520 -25.83 16.03 -4.00
CA ASN A 520 -25.12 17.29 -4.13
C ASN A 520 -24.58 17.73 -2.76
N LYS A 521 -23.49 18.50 -2.75
CA LYS A 521 -22.83 18.92 -1.50
C LYS A 521 -23.79 19.63 -0.54
N ASP A 522 -24.75 20.38 -1.06
CA ASP A 522 -25.71 21.14 -0.26
C ASP A 522 -26.77 20.22 0.38
N GLU A 523 -27.22 19.18 -0.35
CA GLU A 523 -28.12 18.16 0.19
C GLU A 523 -27.46 17.34 1.31
N ILE A 524 -26.17 16.99 1.15
CA ILE A 524 -25.40 16.32 2.21
C ILE A 524 -25.34 17.22 3.46
N GLU A 525 -25.07 18.51 3.28
CA GLU A 525 -24.96 19.48 4.38
C GLU A 525 -26.31 19.68 5.10
N GLU A 526 -27.41 19.75 4.35
CA GLU A 526 -28.76 19.84 4.87
C GLU A 526 -29.15 18.60 5.70
N ARG A 527 -29.03 17.39 5.12
CA ARG A 527 -29.36 16.14 5.82
C ARG A 527 -28.49 15.93 7.05
N MET A 528 -27.21 16.32 6.99
CA MET A 528 -26.33 16.28 8.15
C MET A 528 -26.73 17.29 9.23
N ASN A 529 -27.22 18.47 8.86
CA ASN A 529 -27.72 19.45 9.81
C ASN A 529 -29.02 18.98 10.48
N ASP A 530 -29.92 18.36 9.73
CA ASP A 530 -31.14 17.76 10.29
C ASP A 530 -30.83 16.61 11.24
N PHE A 531 -29.83 15.79 10.90
CA PHE A 531 -29.32 14.78 11.82
C PHE A 531 -28.71 15.44 13.06
N ARG A 532 -27.86 16.47 12.96
CA ARG A 532 -27.33 17.19 14.15
C ARG A 532 -28.42 17.81 15.04
N LYS A 533 -29.51 18.30 14.44
CA LYS A 533 -30.66 18.88 15.15
C LYS A 533 -31.63 17.83 15.71
N LYS A 534 -31.30 16.53 15.60
CA LYS A 534 -32.13 15.40 16.00
C LYS A 534 -33.51 15.34 15.34
N LYS A 535 -33.68 16.00 14.17
CA LYS A 535 -34.88 15.80 13.34
C LYS A 535 -34.90 14.39 12.74
N ILE A 536 -33.70 13.88 12.45
CA ILE A 536 -33.47 12.52 11.97
C ILE A 536 -32.71 11.77 13.06
N MET A 537 -33.12 10.55 13.36
CA MET A 537 -32.52 9.71 14.40
C MET A 537 -31.65 8.59 13.82
N ILE A 538 -31.91 8.16 12.59
CA ILE A 538 -31.16 7.10 11.88
C ILE A 538 -30.60 7.64 10.57
N LEU A 539 -29.29 7.49 10.39
CA LEU A 539 -28.60 7.89 9.17
C LEU A 539 -28.00 6.67 8.46
N VAL A 540 -28.54 6.35 7.28
CA VAL A 540 -28.09 5.24 6.43
C VAL A 540 -27.08 5.77 5.41
N ALA A 541 -25.83 5.32 5.46
CA ALA A 541 -24.76 5.90 4.65
C ALA A 541 -23.83 4.87 3.99
N THR A 542 -23.24 5.24 2.85
CA THR A 542 -22.11 4.50 2.26
C THR A 542 -20.75 5.07 2.70
N THR A 543 -19.68 4.29 2.53
CA THR A 543 -18.33 4.68 2.99
C THR A 543 -17.74 5.88 2.28
N VAL A 544 -18.21 6.18 1.07
CA VAL A 544 -17.75 7.32 0.26
C VAL A 544 -18.07 8.64 0.96
N VAL A 545 -19.15 8.69 1.73
CA VAL A 545 -19.36 9.78 2.68
C VAL A 545 -18.62 9.40 3.95
N GLU A 546 -17.32 9.67 3.97
CA GLU A 546 -16.59 9.66 5.22
C GLU A 546 -17.30 10.61 6.18
N VAL A 547 -18.03 10.04 7.13
CA VAL A 547 -18.59 10.69 8.31
C VAL A 547 -17.46 11.28 9.17
N GLY A 548 -16.72 12.27 8.66
CA GLY A 548 -15.77 13.10 9.40
C GLY A 548 -16.50 14.07 10.35
N ILE A 549 -17.64 13.66 10.88
CA ILE A 549 -18.57 14.53 11.59
C ILE A 549 -18.68 14.03 13.02
N ASN A 550 -18.31 14.92 13.94
CA ASN A 550 -18.53 14.72 15.37
C ASN A 550 -20.03 14.82 15.66
N ILE A 551 -20.64 13.72 16.07
CA ILE A 551 -22.04 13.72 16.56
C ILE A 551 -22.05 13.05 17.93
N PRO A 552 -21.95 13.86 19.02
CA PRO A 552 -21.86 13.34 20.37
C PRO A 552 -23.03 12.45 20.79
N ASP A 553 -24.22 12.71 20.23
CA ASP A 553 -25.45 11.97 20.52
C ASP A 553 -25.59 10.65 19.73
N ALA A 554 -24.67 10.36 18.80
CA ALA A 554 -24.68 9.11 18.04
C ALA A 554 -23.95 8.01 18.81
N THR A 555 -24.70 7.12 19.46
CA THR A 555 -24.15 6.09 20.36
C THR A 555 -24.19 4.68 19.77
N LEU A 556 -24.83 4.47 18.61
CA LEU A 556 -24.93 3.16 17.96
C LEU A 556 -24.39 3.23 16.53
N MET A 557 -23.35 2.47 16.24
CA MET A 557 -22.77 2.28 14.90
C MET A 557 -23.09 0.87 14.42
N ILE A 558 -23.82 0.75 13.32
CA ILE A 558 -24.13 -0.53 12.68
C ILE A 558 -23.38 -0.56 11.36
N ILE A 559 -22.56 -1.58 11.14
CA ILE A 559 -21.81 -1.78 9.90
C ILE A 559 -22.29 -3.07 9.27
N GLU A 560 -22.95 -2.94 8.12
CA GLU A 560 -23.46 -4.07 7.35
C GLU A 560 -22.36 -4.67 6.45
N GLN A 561 -22.38 -5.99 6.26
CA GLN A 561 -21.36 -6.71 5.48
C GLN A 561 -19.92 -6.33 5.89
N ALA A 562 -19.66 -6.30 7.20
CA ALA A 562 -18.42 -5.80 7.78
C ALA A 562 -17.16 -6.55 7.25
N GLU A 563 -17.29 -7.78 6.78
CA GLU A 563 -16.23 -8.57 6.15
C GLU A 563 -15.63 -7.91 4.88
N ARG A 564 -16.41 -7.05 4.21
CA ARG A 564 -16.00 -6.34 3.00
C ARG A 564 -15.13 -5.12 3.29
N PHE A 565 -15.02 -4.70 4.55
CA PHE A 565 -14.23 -3.54 4.95
C PHE A 565 -12.82 -3.93 5.39
N GLY A 566 -11.86 -3.05 5.14
CA GLY A 566 -10.54 -3.15 5.76
C GLY A 566 -10.62 -2.93 7.28
N LEU A 567 -9.74 -3.56 8.07
CA LEU A 567 -9.80 -3.42 9.53
C LEU A 567 -9.55 -1.98 9.98
N SER A 568 -8.65 -1.26 9.31
CA SER A 568 -8.45 0.18 9.54
C SER A 568 -9.70 1.03 9.28
N GLN A 569 -10.48 0.72 8.23
CA GLN A 569 -11.74 1.42 7.93
C GLN A 569 -12.79 1.15 9.01
N LEU A 570 -12.94 -0.12 9.41
CA LEU A 570 -13.85 -0.49 10.51
C LEU A 570 -13.47 0.20 11.82
N HIS A 571 -12.16 0.29 12.10
CA HIS A 571 -11.65 0.97 13.28
C HIS A 571 -11.97 2.48 13.26
N GLN A 572 -11.77 3.14 12.12
CA GLN A 572 -12.14 4.55 11.94
C GLN A 572 -13.64 4.78 12.10
N LEU A 573 -14.49 3.89 11.55
CA LEU A 573 -15.94 3.95 11.72
C LEU A 573 -16.34 3.79 13.19
N ARG A 574 -15.78 2.79 13.88
CA ARG A 574 -16.00 2.57 15.32
C ARG A 574 -15.60 3.79 16.16
N GLY A 575 -14.49 4.45 15.81
CA GLY A 575 -14.01 5.64 16.52
C GLY A 575 -14.91 6.88 16.41
N ARG A 576 -15.94 6.86 15.56
CA ARG A 576 -16.82 8.02 15.33
C ARG A 576 -17.97 8.15 16.34
N ILE A 577 -18.35 7.08 17.02
CA ILE A 577 -19.49 7.04 17.98
C ILE A 577 -19.10 7.27 19.45
N ASN A 578 -17.84 7.60 19.73
CA ASN A 578 -17.30 7.69 21.09
C ASN A 578 -16.81 9.10 21.45
N ARG A 579 -17.69 10.10 21.31
CA ARG A 579 -17.35 11.50 21.52
C ARG A 579 -18.15 12.20 22.63
N GLY A 580 -19.11 11.52 23.25
CA GLY A 580 -19.83 11.96 24.45
C GLY A 580 -19.54 11.07 25.68
N ASN A 581 -20.23 11.34 26.80
CA ASN A 581 -20.12 10.54 28.04
C ASN A 581 -21.00 9.28 28.04
N LEU A 582 -21.77 9.05 26.97
CA LEU A 582 -22.71 7.94 26.83
C LEU A 582 -22.02 6.65 26.38
N ASP A 583 -22.57 5.51 26.78
CA ASP A 583 -22.05 4.20 26.37
C ASP A 583 -22.35 3.94 24.89
N ALA A 584 -21.28 3.80 24.11
CA ALA A 584 -21.33 3.61 22.68
C ALA A 584 -21.19 2.13 22.29
N ASN A 585 -22.02 1.69 21.33
CA ASN A 585 -22.08 0.31 20.86
C ASN A 585 -21.78 0.25 19.36
N CYS A 586 -20.92 -0.68 18.95
CA CYS A 586 -20.64 -0.97 17.55
C CYS A 586 -21.10 -2.38 17.20
N VAL A 587 -21.96 -2.52 16.20
CA VAL A 587 -22.51 -3.80 15.74
C VAL A 587 -21.96 -4.08 14.34
N LEU A 588 -21.23 -5.18 14.20
CA LEU A 588 -20.67 -5.66 12.94
C LEU A 588 -21.56 -6.79 12.42
N ILE A 589 -22.28 -6.54 11.33
CA ILE A 589 -23.14 -7.54 10.68
C ILE A 589 -22.33 -8.20 9.58
N HIS A 590 -22.30 -9.54 9.57
CA HIS A 590 -21.64 -10.31 8.51
C HIS A 590 -22.62 -11.20 7.74
N SER A 591 -22.26 -11.53 6.50
CA SER A 591 -22.94 -12.58 5.73
C SER A 591 -22.61 -13.98 6.26
N ARG A 592 -23.43 -14.98 5.90
CA ARG A 592 -23.28 -16.37 6.40
C ARG A 592 -21.94 -17.01 6.05
N ASN A 593 -21.31 -16.62 4.93
CA ASN A 593 -20.09 -17.25 4.41
C ASN A 593 -18.87 -16.35 4.65
N LEU A 594 -18.26 -16.48 5.84
CA LEU A 594 -17.02 -15.79 6.19
C LEU A 594 -15.79 -16.63 5.82
N SER A 595 -14.83 -16.03 5.11
CA SER A 595 -13.48 -16.58 5.03
C SER A 595 -12.81 -16.56 6.40
N GLU A 596 -11.86 -17.46 6.66
CA GLU A 596 -11.09 -17.48 7.92
C GLU A 596 -10.40 -16.13 8.19
N THR A 597 -9.84 -15.54 7.15
CA THR A 597 -9.20 -14.21 7.21
C THR A 597 -10.16 -13.10 7.62
N SER A 598 -11.40 -13.12 7.11
CA SER A 598 -12.44 -12.15 7.46
C SER A 598 -12.94 -12.37 8.88
N LYS A 599 -13.09 -13.62 9.32
CA LYS A 599 -13.47 -13.97 10.70
C LYS A 599 -12.42 -13.48 11.70
N GLN A 600 -11.14 -13.74 11.45
CA GLN A 600 -10.04 -13.25 12.27
C GLN A 600 -10.06 -11.72 12.38
N ARG A 601 -10.26 -11.01 11.25
CA ARG A 601 -10.33 -9.55 11.19
C ARG A 601 -11.42 -8.98 12.09
N LEU A 602 -12.64 -9.51 12.01
CA LEU A 602 -13.77 -9.05 12.84
C LEU A 602 -13.53 -9.34 14.33
N LEU A 603 -12.97 -10.51 14.66
CA LEU A 603 -12.63 -10.88 16.04
C LEU A 603 -11.57 -9.96 16.64
N ILE A 604 -10.56 -9.55 15.86
CA ILE A 604 -9.56 -8.59 16.31
C ILE A 604 -10.22 -7.26 16.68
N LEU A 605 -11.12 -6.75 15.86
CA LEU A 605 -11.81 -5.50 16.15
C LEU A 605 -12.72 -5.61 17.39
N LYS A 606 -13.36 -6.77 17.59
CA LYS A 606 -14.20 -7.03 18.76
C LYS A 606 -13.39 -7.05 20.05
N ASN A 607 -12.23 -7.69 20.04
CA ASN A 607 -11.44 -7.95 21.24
C ASN A 607 -10.44 -6.82 21.58
N ASN A 608 -10.07 -5.98 20.62
CA ASN A 608 -9.11 -4.90 20.83
C ASN A 608 -9.77 -3.52 20.73
N ASN A 609 -9.40 -2.60 21.63
CA ASN A 609 -9.81 -1.18 21.58
C ASN A 609 -8.66 -0.22 21.28
N ASP A 610 -7.41 -0.72 21.26
CA ASP A 610 -6.22 0.07 20.94
C ASP A 610 -6.00 0.13 19.42
N GLY A 611 -6.01 1.35 18.87
CA GLY A 611 -5.75 1.59 17.46
C GLY A 611 -4.34 1.20 17.00
N PHE A 612 -3.34 1.21 17.89
CA PHE A 612 -1.99 0.76 17.56
C PHE A 612 -1.96 -0.76 17.39
N ASP A 613 -2.51 -1.51 18.33
CA ASP A 613 -2.59 -2.98 18.25
C ASP A 613 -3.46 -3.43 17.06
N ILE A 614 -4.55 -2.70 16.78
CA ILE A 614 -5.41 -2.99 15.63
C ILE A 614 -4.67 -2.70 14.33
N ALA A 615 -3.91 -1.61 14.25
CA ALA A 615 -3.09 -1.32 13.09
C ALA A 615 -2.03 -2.41 12.88
N GLU A 616 -1.34 -2.85 13.94
CA GLU A 616 -0.36 -3.94 13.87
C GLU A 616 -1.00 -5.26 13.40
N LYS A 617 -2.17 -5.62 13.94
CA LYS A 617 -2.90 -6.84 13.55
C LYS A 617 -3.54 -6.75 12.15
N ASP A 618 -4.05 -5.58 11.74
CA ASP A 618 -4.52 -5.32 10.36
C ASP A 618 -3.39 -5.52 9.37
N LEU A 619 -2.24 -4.96 9.76
CA LEU A 619 -1.00 -5.06 9.04
C LEU A 619 -0.65 -6.57 8.92
N HIS A 620 -0.58 -7.36 10.00
CA HIS A 620 -0.35 -8.82 9.91
C HIS A 620 -1.34 -9.57 9.01
N LEU A 621 -2.64 -9.28 9.09
CA LEU A 621 -3.68 -9.99 8.33
C LEU A 621 -3.68 -9.71 6.83
N ARG A 622 -3.25 -8.53 6.39
CA ARG A 622 -3.22 -8.17 4.96
C ARG A 622 -2.09 -8.87 4.20
N GLY A 623 -1.02 -9.27 4.87
CA GLY A 623 0.16 -9.82 4.21
C GLY A 623 0.75 -8.86 3.15
N ALA A 624 1.60 -9.36 2.25
CA ALA A 624 2.28 -8.55 1.22
C ALA A 624 1.36 -7.85 0.19
N GLY A 625 0.03 -7.94 0.34
CA GLY A 625 -0.96 -7.34 -0.55
C GLY A 625 -1.52 -6.01 -0.05
N ASP A 626 -1.54 -5.02 -0.95
CA ASP A 626 -2.41 -3.83 -0.97
C ASP A 626 -2.69 -3.14 0.38
N PHE A 627 -1.64 -2.66 1.06
CA PHE A 627 -1.81 -1.75 2.20
C PHE A 627 -2.52 -0.43 1.81
N PHE A 628 -2.40 -0.01 0.53
CA PHE A 628 -2.92 1.28 0.05
C PHE A 628 -3.81 1.23 -1.19
N GLY A 629 -4.15 0.03 -1.66
CA GLY A 629 -4.75 -0.13 -2.98
C GLY A 629 -3.73 0.09 -4.08
N THR A 630 -3.83 -0.74 -5.11
CA THR A 630 -3.09 -0.59 -6.36
C THR A 630 -3.05 0.87 -6.81
N ASN A 631 -1.85 1.43 -6.95
CA ASN A 631 -1.56 2.75 -7.53
C ASN A 631 -1.87 3.98 -6.66
N GLN A 632 -1.43 4.03 -5.40
CA GLN A 632 -1.06 5.32 -4.84
C GLN A 632 0.19 5.83 -5.58
N SER A 633 0.04 6.92 -6.33
CA SER A 633 1.16 7.57 -6.98
C SER A 633 2.18 8.01 -5.93
N GLY A 634 3.47 7.78 -6.19
CA GLY A 634 4.57 8.35 -5.40
C GLY A 634 5.00 7.60 -4.14
N ILE A 635 4.57 6.36 -3.88
CA ILE A 635 5.28 5.44 -2.97
C ILE A 635 5.91 4.33 -3.84
N PRO A 636 7.22 4.00 -3.70
CA PRO A 636 7.82 2.97 -4.53
C PRO A 636 7.15 1.64 -4.20
N SER A 637 6.68 0.94 -5.23
CA SER A 637 6.21 -0.44 -5.05
C SER A 637 7.43 -1.32 -4.77
N TRP A 638 7.59 -1.73 -3.52
CA TRP A 638 8.61 -2.69 -3.10
C TRP A 638 8.49 -3.96 -3.94
N LYS A 639 9.55 -4.31 -4.67
CA LYS A 639 9.65 -5.50 -5.51
C LYS A 639 9.92 -6.75 -4.67
N PHE A 640 10.71 -6.61 -3.60
CA PHE A 640 11.16 -7.74 -2.78
C PHE A 640 10.78 -7.57 -1.32
N PHE A 641 10.93 -6.36 -0.77
CA PHE A 641 10.65 -6.09 0.63
C PHE A 641 9.17 -6.29 0.95
N ARG A 642 8.91 -7.17 1.91
CA ARG A 642 7.57 -7.41 2.47
C ARG A 642 7.56 -6.80 3.87
N PRO A 643 6.95 -5.61 4.07
CA PRO A 643 6.96 -4.88 5.35
C PRO A 643 6.74 -5.74 6.59
N TYR A 644 5.85 -6.72 6.47
CA TYR A 644 5.43 -7.64 7.53
C TYR A 644 6.45 -8.70 7.91
N ILE A 645 6.95 -9.42 6.90
CA ILE A 645 7.79 -10.59 7.08
C ILE A 645 9.23 -10.15 7.35
N ASP A 646 9.60 -9.00 6.78
CA ASP A 646 10.97 -8.55 6.72
C ASP A 646 11.24 -7.34 7.63
N HIS A 647 10.34 -7.00 8.57
CA HIS A 647 10.51 -5.85 9.48
C HIS A 647 11.83 -5.91 10.26
N ASN A 648 12.31 -7.12 10.60
CA ASN A 648 13.61 -7.34 11.25
C ASN A 648 14.81 -6.89 10.40
N LEU A 649 14.66 -6.79 9.07
CA LEU A 649 15.73 -6.27 8.21
C LEU A 649 15.94 -4.78 8.39
N ILE A 650 14.92 -4.03 8.81
CA ILE A 650 14.96 -2.55 8.80
C ILE A 650 16.06 -2.02 9.70
N GLU A 651 16.21 -2.58 10.91
CA GLU A 651 17.25 -2.15 11.84
C GLU A 651 18.66 -2.50 11.34
N LEU A 652 18.81 -3.69 10.75
CA LEU A 652 20.07 -4.14 10.16
C LEU A 652 20.47 -3.25 8.97
N VAL A 653 19.51 -2.93 8.10
CA VAL A 653 19.71 -2.04 6.96
C VAL A 653 20.11 -0.64 7.43
N LYS A 654 19.44 -0.10 8.44
CA LYS A 654 19.77 1.21 9.00
C LYS A 654 21.23 1.26 9.45
N ARG A 655 21.67 0.30 10.25
CA ARG A 655 23.06 0.22 10.73
C ARG A 655 24.05 0.05 9.57
N ASN A 656 23.71 -0.73 8.56
CA ASN A 656 24.56 -0.89 7.36
C ASN A 656 24.66 0.42 6.55
N ALA A 657 23.55 1.13 6.39
CA ALA A 657 23.51 2.43 5.71
C ALA A 657 24.40 3.46 6.42
N GLU A 658 24.35 3.52 7.75
CA GLU A 658 25.21 4.41 8.55
C GLU A 658 26.71 4.15 8.33
N ILE A 659 27.13 2.88 8.16
CA ILE A 659 28.53 2.53 7.84
C ILE A 659 28.90 3.03 6.44
N LEU A 660 28.07 2.73 5.43
CA LEU A 660 28.35 3.13 4.04
C LEU A 660 28.46 4.65 3.91
N VAL A 661 27.61 5.37 4.64
CA VAL A 661 27.56 6.83 4.66
C VAL A 661 28.75 7.44 5.39
N LYS A 662 29.18 6.91 6.54
CA LYS A 662 30.35 7.42 7.26
C LYS A 662 31.61 7.43 6.38
N ASN A 663 31.75 6.42 5.53
CA ASN A 663 32.84 6.29 4.56
C ASN A 663 32.35 6.53 3.13
N LYS A 664 31.58 7.62 2.90
CA LYS A 664 30.91 7.89 1.62
C LYS A 664 31.86 7.92 0.42
N ALA A 665 33.06 8.48 0.59
CA ALA A 665 34.04 8.60 -0.49
C ALA A 665 34.48 7.22 -1.02
N GLU A 666 34.79 6.29 -0.12
CA GLU A 666 35.20 4.92 -0.45
C GLU A 666 34.04 4.07 -0.99
N ASN A 667 32.81 4.33 -0.52
CA ASN A 667 31.62 3.56 -0.91
C ASN A 667 30.80 4.19 -2.05
N LYS A 668 31.30 5.26 -2.68
CA LYS A 668 30.57 6.04 -3.69
C LYS A 668 30.01 5.18 -4.83
N GLU A 669 30.82 4.27 -5.37
CA GLU A 669 30.41 3.38 -6.45
C GLU A 669 29.28 2.42 -6.03
N LYS A 670 29.34 1.89 -4.81
CA LYS A 670 28.31 0.99 -4.25
C LYS A 670 26.98 1.71 -4.09
N ILE A 671 27.01 2.92 -3.54
CA ILE A 671 25.82 3.77 -3.31
C ILE A 671 25.17 4.13 -4.65
N ILE A 672 25.95 4.60 -5.62
CA ILE A 672 25.44 4.95 -6.96
C ILE A 672 24.83 3.73 -7.64
N PHE A 673 25.49 2.56 -7.56
CA PHE A 673 24.98 1.33 -8.15
C PHE A 673 23.64 0.89 -7.55
N LEU A 674 23.55 0.81 -6.22
CA LEU A 674 22.31 0.44 -5.51
C LEU A 674 21.15 1.36 -5.87
N LYS A 675 21.39 2.68 -5.92
CA LYS A 675 20.38 3.65 -6.32
C LYS A 675 19.94 3.43 -7.77
N LYS A 676 20.89 3.25 -8.69
CA LYS A 676 20.62 3.04 -10.12
C LYS A 676 19.82 1.76 -10.38
N VAL A 677 20.03 0.70 -9.60
CA VAL A 677 19.28 -0.57 -9.74
C VAL A 677 17.83 -0.41 -9.27
N PHE A 678 17.63 0.06 -8.04
CA PHE A 678 16.32 0.01 -7.37
C PHE A 678 15.42 1.24 -7.61
N TYR A 679 15.99 2.41 -7.89
CA TYR A 679 15.23 3.63 -8.16
C TYR A 679 15.41 4.07 -9.63
N LYS A 680 14.31 4.26 -10.36
CA LYS A 680 14.36 4.96 -11.66
C LYS A 680 14.49 6.46 -11.37
N GLU A 681 15.21 7.22 -12.20
CA GLU A 681 15.36 8.69 -12.03
C GLU A 681 14.00 9.42 -11.93
N ARG A 682 12.93 8.85 -12.52
CA ARG A 682 11.55 9.36 -12.39
C ARG A 682 10.92 9.15 -11.00
N ASP A 683 11.31 8.10 -10.28
CA ASP A 683 10.83 7.83 -8.91
C ASP A 683 11.47 8.81 -7.91
N PHE A 684 12.71 9.23 -8.20
CA PHE A 684 13.42 10.29 -7.48
C PHE A 684 12.64 11.61 -7.48
N LYS A 685 12.08 11.99 -8.64
CA LYS A 685 11.22 13.17 -8.75
C LYS A 685 9.88 12.96 -8.05
N ASN A 686 9.23 11.81 -8.16
CA ASN A 686 7.87 11.67 -7.59
C ASN A 686 7.82 11.48 -6.07
N PHE A 687 8.86 10.92 -5.45
CA PHE A 687 8.84 10.68 -4.00
C PHE A 687 9.09 11.98 -3.20
N PHE A 688 9.87 12.92 -3.76
CA PHE A 688 10.22 14.16 -3.06
C PHE A 688 10.25 15.43 -3.89
N SER A 689 9.91 15.45 -5.19
CA SER A 689 10.29 16.57 -6.10
C SER A 689 10.22 17.90 -5.37
N VAL A 690 11.45 18.31 -5.10
CA VAL A 690 11.93 19.56 -4.54
C VAL A 690 11.77 20.64 -5.59
#